data_AF-A0A4U0FF20-F1
#
_entry.id   AF-A0A4U0FF20-F1
#
_cell.length_a   1.000
_cell.length_b   1.000
_cell.length_c   1.000
_cell.angle_alpha   90.00
_cell.angle_beta   90.00
_cell.angle_gamma   90.00
#
_symmetry.space_group_name_H-M   'P 1'
#
loop_
_entity.id
_entity.type
_entity.pdbx_description
1 polymer ?
#
loop_
_entity_poly.entity_id
_entity_poly.type
_entity_poly.pdbx_seq_one_letter_code
_entity_poly.pdbx_strand_id
1 'polypeptide(L)'
;MSLTKKVTVSALAVSMLSASLGVVPLSQKGLIEKFGVVHRAYAANAGLPSPAFLQRMNEVHAALVAGDAADVQNVRNLRDEIARLDDQTDQYLLDPIWNKISGKLPESVDQAELKESLFRLVKAVGSFRYDPKASDLEAIRTNPEFRATLQTIAAAGGHDNLKMDDFLVFLFGDGDKLKGLEGTIVDVLKSKPPLELARLFVDRQGIHAVLTEAADKLLRQTDDYTFSSILNNLDVTATDVRATVLGFQMKLDHAVPATHAMAIAYIRSAAKADVEISDDGRMHRYSLNVFGIKVPNMVLNWVKVSGSPDVTVEPDGVVSIPEDVPSASAVIRAMLISPSGGTHKVIFEQEVTLTAEQSGDVFPVKPFLERMNKIRAALLAGDPADILDVRKARDEIAGLNAVEDQKLIDPLWNRISPHLPDSVDRAELKTKLFNMLQALGSFRYDPQASDLEAIRNNPEYREALKTIAAAGGVNSLTMDDFLIFLFGDAKDRIGFEGTVLRTVADMKSKEIAALLGNQDKMNAVFGKAMTELLSKKQDYALTQTLRNLGVKPADLMSTVENFQNKLKYDLPAMNAIAVAYVRAEAKSTVKITANGRHHEYQLSFMDIRIPSSILQWTKVSGDKDVEVKKDGKVSISNKVAQGTAVIQAALINPYGGPAKVVFQQEVTLVNGSKKEKDDPKDEVRDIIKELEEKLDELKEELLASTGDLQKVKVLLEVVQTGKDTVNRIQETDAPKAVKHEALRDVKNQVNQTVFFIIEHMMGV
;
A
#
# COMPACT_ATOMS: atom_id res chain seq x y z
N MET A 1 -12.36 69.14 -12.44
CA MET A 1 -11.00 68.62 -12.75
C MET A 1 -11.10 67.10 -12.77
N SER A 2 -10.95 66.49 -13.94
CA SER A 2 -11.10 65.04 -14.15
C SER A 2 -9.95 64.52 -15.00
N LEU A 3 -9.64 63.22 -14.82
CA LEU A 3 -8.75 62.34 -15.63
C LEU A 3 -7.24 62.68 -15.45
N THR A 4 -6.30 61.76 -15.22
CA THR A 4 -6.14 60.33 -15.55
C THR A 4 -5.07 59.71 -14.64
N LYS A 5 -5.30 58.51 -14.10
CA LYS A 5 -4.22 57.57 -13.72
C LYS A 5 -4.61 56.18 -14.22
N LYS A 6 -4.03 55.79 -15.35
CA LYS A 6 -4.02 54.43 -15.90
C LYS A 6 -2.56 54.01 -16.09
N VAL A 7 -2.40 52.72 -16.39
CA VAL A 7 -1.18 52.03 -16.84
C VAL A 7 -0.40 51.52 -15.62
N THR A 8 -0.01 50.24 -15.52
CA THR A 8 0.99 49.62 -16.39
C THR A 8 1.03 48.09 -16.29
N VAL A 9 1.00 47.40 -17.44
CA VAL A 9 1.32 45.97 -17.64
C VAL A 9 2.59 45.89 -18.51
N SER A 10 3.54 44.94 -18.33
CA SER A 10 4.70 44.65 -19.24
C SER A 10 5.71 43.57 -18.81
N ALA A 11 6.03 42.67 -19.77
CA ALA A 11 7.31 41.98 -20.02
C ALA A 11 7.12 40.63 -20.78
N LEU A 12 6.10 40.56 -21.63
CA LEU A 12 5.44 39.34 -22.04
C LEU A 12 5.13 39.30 -23.54
N ALA A 13 5.47 40.36 -24.31
CA ALA A 13 5.22 40.35 -25.74
C ALA A 13 6.09 39.29 -26.43
N VAL A 14 7.42 39.32 -26.46
CA VAL A 14 8.15 38.36 -27.30
C VAL A 14 8.12 36.90 -26.79
N SER A 15 8.02 36.68 -25.47
CA SER A 15 8.09 35.36 -24.82
C SER A 15 6.73 34.75 -24.48
N MET A 16 5.65 35.54 -24.45
CA MET A 16 4.29 35.01 -24.36
C MET A 16 3.45 35.32 -25.59
N LEU A 17 3.88 36.15 -26.54
CA LEU A 17 3.33 36.08 -27.90
C LEU A 17 3.65 34.73 -28.52
N SER A 18 4.84 34.20 -28.27
CA SER A 18 5.23 32.88 -28.74
C SER A 18 4.54 31.72 -28.01
N ALA A 19 4.17 31.90 -26.75
CA ALA A 19 3.38 30.91 -26.05
C ALA A 19 1.88 30.96 -26.40
N SER A 20 1.39 32.03 -27.05
CA SER A 20 -0.03 32.36 -26.98
C SER A 20 -0.98 31.65 -27.96
N LEU A 21 -0.57 31.07 -29.09
CA LEU A 21 -1.41 31.27 -30.29
C LEU A 21 -2.12 30.06 -30.91
N GLY A 22 -3.24 29.50 -30.42
CA GLY A 22 -4.00 28.51 -31.23
C GLY A 22 -5.37 28.04 -30.73
N VAL A 23 -6.27 27.66 -31.65
CA VAL A 23 -7.63 27.15 -31.33
C VAL A 23 -8.24 26.30 -32.48
N VAL A 24 -9.01 25.25 -32.08
CA VAL A 24 -10.08 24.43 -32.73
C VAL A 24 -9.64 23.09 -33.35
N PRO A 25 -10.53 22.06 -33.37
CA PRO A 25 -10.99 21.19 -32.27
C PRO A 25 -10.28 19.81 -32.36
N LEU A 26 -10.57 18.83 -31.48
CA LEU A 26 -10.75 17.41 -31.89
C LEU A 26 -11.12 16.50 -30.70
N SER A 27 -12.28 15.87 -30.85
CA SER A 27 -12.61 14.47 -30.55
C SER A 27 -11.88 13.78 -29.38
N GLN A 28 -12.60 13.63 -28.26
CA GLN A 28 -12.31 12.69 -27.19
C GLN A 28 -12.37 11.24 -27.70
N LYS A 29 -11.22 10.57 -27.79
CA LYS A 29 -10.99 9.13 -27.49
C LYS A 29 -9.58 8.73 -27.93
N GLY A 30 -8.69 8.42 -26.97
CA GLY A 30 -7.55 7.53 -27.23
C GLY A 30 -6.13 7.94 -26.80
N LEU A 31 -5.90 9.01 -26.02
CA LEU A 31 -4.54 9.47 -25.70
C LEU A 31 -4.01 9.14 -24.30
N ILE A 32 -4.83 8.58 -23.40
CA ILE A 32 -4.42 8.24 -22.02
C ILE A 32 -3.80 6.82 -21.92
N GLU A 33 -3.92 5.97 -22.95
CA GLU A 33 -3.41 4.58 -22.91
C GLU A 33 -1.93 4.38 -23.33
N LYS A 34 -1.14 5.44 -23.57
CA LYS A 34 0.21 5.29 -24.19
C LYS A 34 1.41 5.93 -23.49
N PHE A 35 1.37 6.16 -22.17
CA PHE A 35 2.55 6.63 -21.42
C PHE A 35 3.06 5.69 -20.33
N GLY A 36 2.97 4.39 -20.59
CA GLY A 36 3.93 3.43 -20.04
C GLY A 36 4.96 3.04 -21.11
N VAL A 37 6.13 3.70 -21.16
CA VAL A 37 7.43 3.14 -21.59
C VAL A 37 8.57 4.06 -21.12
N VAL A 38 9.39 3.53 -20.22
CA VAL A 38 10.80 3.89 -20.01
C VAL A 38 11.57 3.46 -21.26
N HIS A 39 12.38 4.31 -21.89
CA HIS A 39 13.69 3.97 -22.49
C HIS A 39 14.45 5.25 -22.85
N ARG A 40 15.61 5.44 -22.20
CA ARG A 40 16.64 6.42 -22.57
C ARG A 40 17.32 5.98 -23.88
N ALA A 41 17.58 6.91 -24.78
CA ALA A 41 18.62 6.82 -25.81
C ALA A 41 19.18 8.22 -26.10
N TYR A 42 20.50 8.27 -26.32
CA TYR A 42 21.36 9.45 -26.35
C TYR A 42 20.97 10.56 -27.34
N ALA A 43 21.20 11.80 -26.90
CA ALA A 43 21.14 13.03 -27.68
C ALA A 43 22.24 13.09 -28.75
N ALA A 44 21.82 13.17 -30.01
CA ALA A 44 22.60 13.73 -31.11
C ALA A 44 21.81 14.96 -31.59
N ASN A 45 22.40 16.16 -31.49
CA ASN A 45 21.91 17.47 -31.97
C ASN A 45 20.50 17.43 -32.59
N ALA A 46 19.47 17.36 -31.74
CA ALA A 46 18.09 17.49 -32.19
C ALA A 46 17.88 18.97 -32.52
N GLY A 47 17.87 19.31 -33.82
CA GLY A 47 17.53 20.66 -34.26
C GLY A 47 16.20 21.10 -33.66
N LEU A 48 16.08 22.38 -33.32
CA LEU A 48 14.82 22.94 -32.85
C LEU A 48 13.76 22.89 -33.95
N PRO A 49 12.48 22.69 -33.60
CA PRO A 49 11.95 22.59 -32.24
C PRO A 49 12.19 21.21 -31.59
N SER A 50 12.63 21.21 -30.33
CA SER A 50 12.83 19.96 -29.58
C SER A 50 11.49 19.31 -29.24
N PRO A 51 11.42 17.97 -29.11
CA PRO A 51 10.18 17.29 -28.71
C PRO A 51 9.59 17.80 -27.39
N ALA A 52 10.46 18.16 -26.43
CA ALA A 52 10.05 18.72 -25.14
C ALA A 52 9.36 20.09 -25.30
N PHE A 53 9.89 20.94 -26.17
CA PHE A 53 9.28 22.24 -26.48
C PHE A 53 7.91 22.08 -27.16
N LEU A 54 7.80 21.19 -28.15
CA LEU A 54 6.52 20.92 -28.81
C LEU A 54 5.48 20.37 -27.83
N GLN A 55 5.90 19.44 -26.97
CA GLN A 55 5.02 18.93 -25.91
C GLN A 55 4.53 20.07 -25.01
N ARG A 56 5.42 20.97 -24.58
CA ARG A 56 5.06 22.08 -23.72
C ARG A 56 4.06 23.04 -24.38
N MET A 57 4.27 23.38 -25.66
CA MET A 57 3.32 24.17 -26.44
C MET A 57 1.95 23.48 -26.54
N ASN A 58 1.93 22.18 -26.79
CA ASN A 58 0.69 21.40 -26.90
C ASN A 58 -0.08 21.39 -25.58
N GLU A 59 0.61 21.25 -24.44
CA GLU A 59 0.01 21.30 -23.10
C GLU A 59 -0.62 22.67 -22.80
N VAL A 60 0.10 23.76 -23.08
CA VAL A 60 -0.40 25.13 -22.87
C VAL A 60 -1.58 25.43 -23.79
N HIS A 61 -1.52 25.00 -25.06
CA HIS A 61 -2.63 25.13 -26.00
C HIS A 61 -3.86 24.33 -25.55
N ALA A 62 -3.68 23.05 -25.18
CA ALA A 62 -4.77 22.22 -24.67
C ALA A 62 -5.41 22.84 -23.41
N ALA A 63 -4.57 23.38 -22.52
CA ALA A 63 -5.05 24.11 -21.37
C ALA A 63 -5.85 25.36 -21.78
N LEU A 64 -5.36 26.21 -22.70
CA LEU A 64 -6.08 27.39 -23.17
C LEU A 64 -7.47 27.03 -23.72
N VAL A 65 -7.55 26.01 -24.58
CA VAL A 65 -8.79 25.53 -25.19
C VAL A 65 -9.76 24.94 -24.17
N ALA A 66 -9.26 24.28 -23.11
CA ALA A 66 -10.08 23.77 -22.02
C ALA A 66 -10.66 24.88 -21.11
N GLY A 67 -10.23 26.14 -21.30
CA GLY A 67 -10.73 27.29 -20.55
C GLY A 67 -11.93 27.98 -21.19
N ASP A 68 -12.03 29.30 -20.95
CA ASP A 68 -13.11 30.11 -21.51
C ASP A 68 -12.87 30.38 -23.00
N ALA A 69 -13.93 30.25 -23.82
CA ALA A 69 -13.85 30.57 -25.25
C ALA A 69 -13.44 32.03 -25.53
N ALA A 70 -13.66 32.95 -24.58
CA ALA A 70 -13.20 34.32 -24.68
C ALA A 70 -11.67 34.43 -24.58
N ASP A 71 -11.00 33.59 -23.77
CA ASP A 71 -9.54 33.63 -23.55
C ASP A 71 -8.81 33.26 -24.84
N VAL A 72 -9.28 32.18 -25.42
CA VAL A 72 -8.99 31.67 -26.76
C VAL A 72 -9.13 32.76 -27.85
N GLN A 73 -10.21 33.56 -27.81
CA GLN A 73 -10.43 34.61 -28.80
C GLN A 73 -9.55 35.84 -28.55
N ASN A 74 -9.31 36.23 -27.30
CA ASN A 74 -8.44 37.35 -26.95
C ASN A 74 -7.02 37.14 -27.49
N VAL A 75 -6.52 35.91 -27.35
CA VAL A 75 -5.26 35.45 -27.93
C VAL A 75 -5.21 35.64 -29.44
N ARG A 76 -6.26 35.19 -30.15
CA ARG A 76 -6.34 35.30 -31.61
C ARG A 76 -6.37 36.76 -32.06
N ASN A 77 -7.12 37.61 -31.34
CA ASN A 77 -7.20 39.02 -31.66
C ASN A 77 -5.83 39.71 -31.53
N LEU A 78 -5.09 39.44 -30.44
CA LEU A 78 -3.74 40.00 -30.26
C LEU A 78 -2.80 39.61 -31.41
N ARG A 79 -2.82 38.35 -31.82
CA ARG A 79 -2.04 37.87 -32.96
C ARG A 79 -2.32 38.65 -34.23
N ASP A 80 -3.61 38.80 -34.52
CA ASP A 80 -4.07 39.46 -35.74
C ASP A 80 -3.77 40.96 -35.69
N GLU A 81 -3.75 41.58 -34.51
CA GLU A 81 -3.27 42.97 -34.33
C GLU A 81 -1.78 43.11 -34.62
N ILE A 82 -0.95 42.20 -34.11
CA ILE A 82 0.51 42.23 -34.35
C ILE A 82 0.81 42.02 -35.82
N ALA A 83 0.15 41.07 -36.47
CA ALA A 83 0.27 40.85 -37.90
C ALA A 83 -0.09 42.09 -38.75
N ARG A 84 -0.90 43.02 -38.20
CA ARG A 84 -1.32 44.27 -38.86
C ARG A 84 -0.46 45.49 -38.52
N LEU A 85 0.51 45.37 -37.60
CA LEU A 85 1.45 46.48 -37.34
C LEU A 85 2.18 46.85 -38.62
N ASP A 86 2.39 48.14 -38.83
CA ASP A 86 2.98 48.66 -40.05
C ASP A 86 4.51 48.71 -39.92
N ASP A 87 5.21 48.12 -40.89
CA ASP A 87 6.65 47.87 -40.78
C ASP A 87 7.47 49.18 -40.80
N GLN A 88 6.90 50.28 -41.29
CA GLN A 88 7.56 51.59 -41.37
C GLN A 88 7.23 52.50 -40.20
N THR A 89 5.95 52.54 -39.80
CA THR A 89 5.45 53.50 -38.81
C THR A 89 5.43 52.96 -37.39
N ASP A 90 5.47 51.64 -37.18
CA ASP A 90 5.47 51.03 -35.85
C ASP A 90 6.86 50.56 -35.38
N GLN A 91 7.92 50.69 -36.20
CA GLN A 91 9.29 50.31 -35.81
C GLN A 91 9.86 51.09 -34.61
N TYR A 92 9.26 52.24 -34.25
CA TYR A 92 9.64 53.01 -33.05
C TYR A 92 9.44 52.19 -31.75
N LEU A 93 8.59 51.16 -31.79
CA LEU A 93 8.36 50.27 -30.66
C LEU A 93 9.63 49.53 -30.24
N LEU A 94 10.62 49.40 -31.13
CA LEU A 94 11.93 48.79 -30.85
C LEU A 94 12.98 49.78 -30.33
N ASP A 95 12.72 51.09 -30.34
CA ASP A 95 13.71 52.13 -30.02
C ASP A 95 14.54 51.87 -28.74
N PRO A 96 13.96 51.40 -27.62
CA PRO A 96 14.74 51.18 -26.40
C PRO A 96 15.90 50.18 -26.59
N ILE A 97 15.69 49.11 -27.35
CA ILE A 97 16.75 48.14 -27.69
C ILE A 97 17.53 48.61 -28.90
N TRP A 98 16.85 49.10 -29.94
CA TRP A 98 17.46 49.49 -31.20
C TRP A 98 18.53 50.56 -31.01
N ASN A 99 18.30 51.56 -30.15
CA ASN A 99 19.27 52.62 -29.89
C ASN A 99 20.58 52.12 -29.27
N LYS A 100 20.55 50.94 -28.62
CA LYS A 100 21.74 50.26 -28.10
C LYS A 100 22.49 49.53 -29.21
N ILE A 101 21.74 48.81 -30.05
CA ILE A 101 22.26 48.09 -31.22
C ILE A 101 22.91 49.07 -32.21
N SER A 102 22.19 50.12 -32.60
CA SER A 102 22.59 51.06 -33.65
C SER A 102 23.89 51.79 -33.33
N GLY A 103 24.16 52.04 -32.04
CA GLY A 103 25.40 52.66 -31.58
C GLY A 103 26.65 51.80 -31.72
N LYS A 104 26.50 50.50 -32.03
CA LYS A 104 27.60 49.53 -32.16
C LYS A 104 27.72 48.93 -33.57
N LEU A 105 26.83 49.30 -34.49
CA LEU A 105 26.87 48.83 -35.88
C LEU A 105 28.00 49.51 -36.67
N PRO A 106 28.69 48.80 -37.57
CA PRO A 106 29.59 49.42 -38.54
C PRO A 106 28.88 50.42 -39.46
N GLU A 107 29.58 51.47 -39.90
CA GLU A 107 29.02 52.48 -40.83
C GLU A 107 28.57 51.90 -42.18
N SER A 108 29.10 50.73 -42.57
CA SER A 108 28.74 50.03 -43.80
C SER A 108 27.38 49.33 -43.75
N VAL A 109 26.74 49.25 -42.59
CA VAL A 109 25.43 48.61 -42.42
C VAL A 109 24.31 49.61 -42.68
N ASP A 110 23.35 49.24 -43.54
CA ASP A 110 22.10 49.98 -43.68
C ASP A 110 21.25 49.81 -42.41
N GLN A 111 21.33 50.80 -41.53
CA GLN A 111 20.64 50.79 -40.25
C GLN A 111 19.11 50.83 -40.40
N ALA A 112 18.58 51.44 -41.47
CA ALA A 112 17.13 51.52 -41.67
C ALA A 112 16.57 50.15 -42.08
N GLU A 113 17.20 49.51 -43.07
CA GLU A 113 16.80 48.17 -43.53
C GLU A 113 16.96 47.13 -42.41
N LEU A 114 18.06 47.18 -41.64
CA LEU A 114 18.28 46.25 -40.53
C LEU A 114 17.23 46.43 -39.42
N LYS A 115 16.83 47.67 -39.10
CA LYS A 115 15.78 47.93 -38.11
C LYS A 115 14.42 47.40 -38.59
N GLU A 116 14.08 47.65 -39.86
CA GLU A 116 12.85 47.16 -40.47
C GLU A 116 12.81 45.62 -40.48
N SER A 117 13.92 44.97 -40.84
CA SER A 117 14.02 43.50 -40.79
C SER A 117 13.92 42.95 -39.36
N LEU A 118 14.55 43.61 -38.38
CA LEU A 118 14.41 43.24 -36.96
C LEU A 118 12.95 43.38 -36.50
N PHE A 119 12.25 44.42 -36.94
CA PHE A 119 10.83 44.60 -36.66
C PHE A 119 9.97 43.50 -37.30
N ARG A 120 10.23 43.14 -38.56
CA ARG A 120 9.56 42.02 -39.25
C ARG A 120 9.81 40.69 -38.55
N LEU A 121 11.02 40.43 -38.03
CA LEU A 121 11.32 39.26 -37.20
C LEU A 121 10.48 39.26 -35.91
N VAL A 122 10.45 40.38 -35.17
CA VAL A 122 9.65 40.50 -33.92
C VAL A 122 8.17 40.30 -34.21
N LYS A 123 7.65 40.86 -35.31
CA LYS A 123 6.27 40.69 -35.76
C LYS A 123 5.97 39.25 -36.16
N ALA A 124 6.87 38.57 -36.86
CA ALA A 124 6.71 37.16 -37.23
C ALA A 124 6.66 36.25 -35.99
N VAL A 125 7.58 36.43 -35.04
CA VAL A 125 7.57 35.72 -33.75
C VAL A 125 6.33 36.09 -32.91
N GLY A 126 5.87 37.34 -33.03
CA GLY A 126 4.70 37.83 -32.32
C GLY A 126 3.35 37.38 -32.87
N SER A 127 3.31 36.89 -34.12
CA SER A 127 2.06 36.60 -34.83
C SER A 127 1.94 35.18 -35.41
N PHE A 128 2.92 34.31 -35.17
CA PHE A 128 2.89 32.95 -35.71
C PHE A 128 1.71 32.13 -35.15
N ARG A 129 1.21 31.16 -35.90
CA ARG A 129 0.09 30.32 -35.45
C ARG A 129 0.63 29.05 -34.82
N TYR A 130 0.02 28.62 -33.72
CA TYR A 130 0.23 27.29 -33.18
C TYR A 130 -0.06 26.28 -34.28
N ASP A 131 0.97 25.52 -34.57
CA ASP A 131 0.93 24.35 -35.40
C ASP A 131 1.55 23.22 -34.57
N PRO A 132 0.82 22.12 -34.31
CA PRO A 132 1.40 20.93 -33.67
C PRO A 132 2.65 20.39 -34.38
N LYS A 133 2.87 20.74 -35.65
CA LYS A 133 4.06 20.38 -36.44
C LYS A 133 5.10 21.52 -36.52
N ALA A 134 4.83 22.65 -35.89
CA ALA A 134 5.68 23.84 -35.83
C ALA A 134 6.15 24.39 -37.19
N SER A 135 5.33 24.30 -38.24
CA SER A 135 5.64 24.80 -39.58
C SER A 135 5.94 26.30 -39.59
N ASP A 136 5.18 27.10 -38.84
CA ASP A 136 5.38 28.55 -38.79
C ASP A 136 6.69 28.89 -38.06
N LEU A 137 7.03 28.13 -37.01
CA LEU A 137 8.30 28.28 -36.32
C LEU A 137 9.47 27.89 -37.23
N GLU A 138 9.33 26.81 -38.00
CA GLU A 138 10.33 26.39 -38.98
C GLU A 138 10.50 27.43 -40.11
N ALA A 139 9.41 28.06 -40.54
CA ALA A 139 9.44 29.14 -41.52
C ALA A 139 10.20 30.37 -40.99
N ILE A 140 10.02 30.73 -39.72
CA ILE A 140 10.81 31.77 -39.05
C ILE A 140 12.27 31.32 -38.92
N ARG A 141 12.50 30.06 -38.52
CA ARG A 141 13.83 29.48 -38.28
C ARG A 141 14.72 29.50 -39.51
N THR A 142 14.12 29.23 -40.66
CA THR A 142 14.82 29.08 -41.94
C THR A 142 14.78 30.34 -42.80
N ASN A 143 14.09 31.41 -42.39
CA ASN A 143 14.00 32.64 -43.14
C ASN A 143 15.40 33.29 -43.32
N PRO A 144 15.88 33.47 -44.56
CA PRO A 144 17.22 33.98 -44.82
C PRO A 144 17.42 35.42 -44.36
N GLU A 145 16.38 36.25 -44.44
CA GLU A 145 16.40 37.65 -43.99
C GLU A 145 16.62 37.72 -42.47
N PHE A 146 15.82 36.97 -41.70
CA PHE A 146 15.92 36.98 -40.24
C PHE A 146 17.26 36.44 -39.75
N ARG A 147 17.81 35.44 -40.43
CA ARG A 147 19.15 34.91 -40.14
C ARG A 147 20.24 35.95 -40.41
N ALA A 148 20.16 36.66 -41.54
CA ALA A 148 21.09 37.74 -41.86
C ALA A 148 21.02 38.87 -40.81
N THR A 149 19.82 39.29 -40.44
CA THR A 149 19.58 40.32 -39.42
C THR A 149 20.18 39.94 -38.07
N LEU A 150 19.95 38.71 -37.59
CA LEU A 150 20.54 38.24 -36.34
C LEU A 150 22.07 38.14 -36.42
N GLN A 151 22.63 37.71 -37.55
CA GLN A 151 24.08 37.66 -37.75
C GLN A 151 24.73 39.05 -37.71
N THR A 152 24.11 40.05 -38.35
CA THR A 152 24.60 41.43 -38.31
C THR A 152 24.58 42.00 -36.89
N ILE A 153 23.50 41.76 -36.13
CA ILE A 153 23.39 42.18 -34.73
C ILE A 153 24.41 41.46 -33.85
N ALA A 154 24.61 40.15 -34.05
CA ALA A 154 25.60 39.36 -33.33
C ALA A 154 27.02 39.89 -33.53
N ALA A 155 27.39 40.20 -34.78
CA ALA A 155 28.70 40.76 -35.11
C ALA A 155 28.94 42.09 -34.39
N ALA A 156 27.93 42.96 -34.30
CA ALA A 156 28.01 44.21 -33.54
C ALA A 156 28.16 43.98 -32.02
N GLY A 157 27.64 42.86 -31.51
CA GLY A 157 27.85 42.39 -30.13
C GLY A 157 29.15 41.60 -29.93
N GLY A 158 30.02 41.50 -30.93
CA GLY A 158 31.30 40.79 -30.85
C GLY A 158 31.22 39.27 -31.02
N HIS A 159 30.18 38.75 -31.68
CA HIS A 159 29.99 37.31 -31.92
C HIS A 159 29.73 37.02 -33.41
N ASP A 160 30.48 36.10 -34.00
CA ASP A 160 30.41 35.83 -35.45
C ASP A 160 29.40 34.73 -35.85
N ASN A 161 28.76 34.07 -34.88
CA ASN A 161 28.00 32.84 -35.15
C ASN A 161 26.74 32.69 -34.29
N LEU A 162 25.85 33.69 -34.33
CA LEU A 162 24.50 33.53 -33.77
C LEU A 162 23.62 32.76 -34.74
N LYS A 163 23.08 31.63 -34.28
CA LYS A 163 22.05 30.86 -35.00
C LYS A 163 20.67 31.26 -34.49
N MET A 164 19.66 31.06 -35.33
CA MET A 164 18.27 31.22 -34.91
C MET A 164 17.91 30.25 -33.77
N ASP A 165 18.53 29.07 -33.74
CA ASP A 165 18.38 28.10 -32.65
C ASP A 165 18.82 28.70 -31.29
N ASP A 166 19.89 29.51 -31.25
CA ASP A 166 20.35 30.14 -29.99
C ASP A 166 19.34 31.18 -29.47
N PHE A 167 18.67 31.89 -30.38
CA PHE A 167 17.58 32.81 -30.05
C PHE A 167 16.35 32.06 -29.51
N LEU A 168 15.99 30.95 -30.13
CA LEU A 168 14.88 30.11 -29.67
C LEU A 168 15.19 29.43 -28.33
N VAL A 169 16.41 28.96 -28.10
CA VAL A 169 16.85 28.43 -26.80
C VAL A 169 16.83 29.51 -25.72
N PHE A 170 17.22 30.75 -26.03
CA PHE A 170 17.07 31.86 -25.10
C PHE A 170 15.61 32.09 -24.69
N LEU A 171 14.67 32.01 -25.63
CA LEU A 171 13.25 32.21 -25.33
C LEU A 171 12.62 31.03 -24.57
N PHE A 172 12.85 29.80 -25.02
CA PHE A 172 12.08 28.63 -24.58
C PHE A 172 12.88 27.55 -23.86
N GLY A 173 14.20 27.64 -23.92
CA GLY A 173 15.11 26.60 -23.45
C GLY A 173 15.38 25.52 -24.49
N ASP A 174 16.27 24.59 -24.13
CA ASP A 174 16.61 23.41 -24.94
C ASP A 174 15.77 22.18 -24.56
N GLY A 175 15.01 22.26 -23.46
CA GLY A 175 14.24 21.15 -22.89
C GLY A 175 15.03 20.26 -21.92
N ASP A 176 16.26 20.66 -21.58
CA ASP A 176 17.15 19.96 -20.66
C ASP A 176 17.85 20.95 -19.70
N LYS A 177 19.08 21.38 -20.00
CA LYS A 177 19.91 22.21 -19.12
C LYS A 177 19.52 23.69 -19.21
N LEU A 178 19.28 24.19 -20.41
CA LEU A 178 18.97 25.59 -20.65
C LEU A 178 17.46 25.79 -20.55
N LYS A 179 17.05 26.52 -19.52
CA LYS A 179 15.65 26.76 -19.16
C LYS A 179 14.95 27.82 -20.02
N GLY A 180 15.72 28.65 -20.70
CA GLY A 180 15.25 29.85 -21.39
C GLY A 180 14.51 30.81 -20.46
N LEU A 181 13.76 31.73 -21.06
CA LEU A 181 12.96 32.70 -20.31
C LEU A 181 11.77 32.04 -19.60
N GLU A 182 11.07 31.11 -20.24
CA GLU A 182 9.96 30.37 -19.61
C GLU A 182 10.40 29.67 -18.32
N GLY A 183 11.45 28.83 -18.38
CA GLY A 183 11.89 28.10 -17.20
C GLY A 183 12.50 29.01 -16.13
N THR A 184 13.09 30.16 -16.54
CA THR A 184 13.56 31.18 -15.59
C THR A 184 12.40 31.88 -14.87
N ILE A 185 11.28 32.14 -15.56
CA ILE A 185 10.04 32.64 -14.93
C ILE A 185 9.55 31.63 -13.89
N VAL A 186 9.53 30.33 -14.24
CA VAL A 186 9.15 29.26 -13.31
C VAL A 186 10.07 29.24 -12.08
N ASP A 187 11.38 29.38 -12.26
CA ASP A 187 12.33 29.44 -11.15
C ASP A 187 12.09 30.67 -10.25
N VAL A 188 11.83 31.84 -10.85
CA VAL A 188 11.48 33.05 -10.09
C VAL A 188 10.20 32.82 -9.29
N LEU A 189 9.15 32.23 -9.88
CA LEU A 189 7.91 31.91 -9.17
C LEU A 189 8.18 30.94 -8.01
N LYS A 190 8.95 29.87 -8.23
CA LYS A 190 9.31 28.90 -7.17
C LYS A 190 10.04 29.53 -5.99
N SER A 191 10.80 30.60 -6.24
CA SER A 191 11.54 31.30 -5.19
C SER A 191 10.68 32.24 -4.34
N LYS A 192 9.44 32.54 -4.75
CA LYS A 192 8.56 33.47 -4.03
C LYS A 192 7.77 32.78 -2.92
N PRO A 193 7.58 33.42 -1.76
CA PRO A 193 6.77 32.87 -0.68
C PRO A 193 5.29 32.76 -1.10
N PRO A 194 4.51 31.81 -0.53
CA PRO A 194 3.12 31.55 -0.94
C PRO A 194 2.20 32.79 -0.92
N LEU A 195 2.40 33.71 0.03
CA LEU A 195 1.62 34.94 0.11
C LEU A 195 1.94 35.92 -1.04
N GLU A 196 3.20 35.99 -1.48
CA GLU A 196 3.56 36.79 -2.65
C GLU A 196 2.99 36.16 -3.92
N LEU A 197 3.01 34.84 -4.03
CA LEU A 197 2.39 34.13 -5.16
C LEU A 197 0.88 34.34 -5.21
N ALA A 198 0.19 34.28 -4.07
CA ALA A 198 -1.22 34.65 -3.96
C ALA A 198 -1.45 36.07 -4.48
N ARG A 199 -0.57 37.01 -4.13
CA ARG A 199 -0.61 38.39 -4.62
C ARG A 199 -0.41 38.48 -6.13
N LEU A 200 0.45 37.66 -6.74
CA LEU A 200 0.64 37.65 -8.20
C LEU A 200 -0.65 37.31 -8.97
N PHE A 201 -1.50 36.43 -8.41
CA PHE A 201 -2.77 36.08 -9.05
C PHE A 201 -3.77 37.24 -9.02
N VAL A 202 -3.58 38.19 -8.10
CA VAL A 202 -4.50 39.31 -7.90
C VAL A 202 -3.97 40.67 -8.34
N ASP A 203 -2.64 40.82 -8.38
CA ASP A 203 -1.94 42.04 -8.72
C ASP A 203 -1.19 41.89 -10.04
N ARG A 204 -1.65 42.65 -11.04
CA ARG A 204 -1.00 42.70 -12.35
C ARG A 204 0.44 43.20 -12.25
N GLN A 205 0.76 44.10 -11.32
CA GLN A 205 2.13 44.61 -11.15
C GLN A 205 3.10 43.54 -10.68
N GLY A 206 2.63 42.61 -9.83
CA GLY A 206 3.41 41.46 -9.38
C GLY A 206 3.90 40.58 -10.52
N ILE A 207 3.05 40.27 -11.52
CA ILE A 207 3.44 39.49 -12.70
C ILE A 207 4.56 40.21 -13.47
N HIS A 208 4.54 41.54 -13.56
CA HIS A 208 5.59 42.31 -14.22
C HIS A 208 6.91 42.31 -13.47
N ALA A 209 6.85 42.34 -12.15
CA ALA A 209 8.04 42.18 -11.32
C ALA A 209 8.70 40.82 -11.57
N VAL A 210 7.91 39.73 -11.60
CA VAL A 210 8.41 38.37 -11.91
C VAL A 210 9.10 38.31 -13.26
N LEU A 211 8.45 38.82 -14.29
CA LEU A 211 8.97 38.77 -15.65
C LEU A 211 10.22 39.64 -15.83
N THR A 212 10.24 40.83 -15.23
CA THR A 212 11.41 41.72 -15.25
C THR A 212 12.58 41.06 -14.52
N GLU A 213 12.32 40.44 -13.37
CA GLU A 213 13.31 39.69 -12.60
C GLU A 213 13.84 38.48 -13.40
N ALA A 214 12.97 37.76 -14.10
CA ALA A 214 13.36 36.63 -14.93
C ALA A 214 14.19 37.07 -16.15
N ALA A 215 13.80 38.16 -16.82
CA ALA A 215 14.55 38.74 -17.92
C ALA A 215 15.93 39.24 -17.46
N ASP A 216 16.01 39.94 -16.31
CA ASP A 216 17.29 40.37 -15.72
C ASP A 216 18.17 39.18 -15.36
N LYS A 217 17.62 38.13 -14.74
CA LYS A 217 18.35 36.89 -14.45
C LYS A 217 18.90 36.23 -15.71
N LEU A 218 18.07 36.07 -16.74
CA LEU A 218 18.47 35.41 -17.98
C LEU A 218 19.51 36.23 -18.77
N LEU A 219 19.35 37.55 -18.85
CA LEU A 219 20.29 38.44 -19.52
C LEU A 219 21.68 38.44 -18.86
N ARG A 220 21.75 38.16 -17.55
CA ARG A 220 23.03 38.02 -16.82
C ARG A 220 23.72 36.67 -17.03
N GLN A 221 23.05 35.69 -17.63
CA GLN A 221 23.63 34.36 -17.91
C GLN A 221 24.41 34.38 -19.23
N THR A 222 25.44 35.22 -19.31
CA THR A 222 26.25 35.43 -20.51
C THR A 222 27.12 34.23 -20.90
N ASP A 223 27.46 33.38 -19.94
CA ASP A 223 28.29 32.18 -20.18
C ASP A 223 27.46 31.00 -20.71
N ASP A 224 26.16 30.96 -20.38
CA ASP A 224 25.25 29.87 -20.75
C ASP A 224 24.42 30.19 -22.01
N TYR A 225 24.14 31.47 -22.29
CA TYR A 225 23.36 31.89 -23.46
C TYR A 225 24.14 32.87 -24.35
N THR A 226 24.45 32.43 -25.58
CA THR A 226 25.07 33.28 -26.60
C THR A 226 24.28 34.56 -26.86
N PHE A 227 22.95 34.47 -26.88
CA PHE A 227 22.08 35.64 -27.06
C PHE A 227 22.19 36.65 -25.90
N SER A 228 22.27 36.18 -24.64
CA SER A 228 22.51 37.04 -23.47
C SER A 228 23.87 37.74 -23.55
N SER A 229 24.91 37.01 -23.95
CA SER A 229 26.26 37.57 -24.15
C SER A 229 26.26 38.70 -25.19
N ILE A 230 25.60 38.49 -26.34
CA ILE A 230 25.46 39.50 -27.41
C ILE A 230 24.73 40.74 -26.88
N LEU A 231 23.57 40.56 -26.24
CA LEU A 231 22.79 41.68 -25.71
C LEU A 231 23.56 42.46 -24.65
N ASN A 232 24.30 41.78 -23.77
CA ASN A 232 25.14 42.42 -22.77
C ASN A 232 26.27 43.26 -23.41
N ASN A 233 26.94 42.74 -24.44
CA ASN A 233 27.99 43.48 -25.18
C ASN A 233 27.46 44.68 -25.97
N LEU A 234 26.17 44.64 -26.34
CA LEU A 234 25.44 45.75 -26.95
C LEU A 234 24.92 46.76 -25.92
N ASP A 235 25.20 46.59 -24.62
CA ASP A 235 24.68 47.41 -23.53
C ASP A 235 23.13 47.40 -23.42
N VAL A 236 22.49 46.30 -23.85
CA VAL A 236 21.05 46.07 -23.71
C VAL A 236 20.76 45.50 -22.33
N THR A 237 19.88 46.18 -21.59
CA THR A 237 19.49 45.80 -20.22
C THR A 237 18.06 45.27 -20.14
N ALA A 238 17.71 44.66 -19.01
CA ALA A 238 16.31 44.27 -18.73
C ALA A 238 15.34 45.46 -18.77
N THR A 239 15.81 46.68 -18.48
CA THR A 239 15.02 47.91 -18.57
C THR A 239 14.66 48.24 -20.02
N ASP A 240 15.60 48.07 -20.94
CA ASP A 240 15.37 48.31 -22.37
C ASP A 240 14.39 47.28 -22.96
N VAL A 241 14.52 46.01 -22.56
CA VAL A 241 13.57 44.94 -22.90
C VAL A 241 12.17 45.26 -22.36
N ARG A 242 12.08 45.68 -21.09
CA ARG A 242 10.81 46.07 -20.48
C ARG A 242 10.16 47.25 -21.20
N ALA A 243 10.93 48.29 -21.53
CA ALA A 243 10.44 49.48 -22.24
C ALA A 243 9.93 49.15 -23.65
N THR A 244 10.62 48.27 -24.37
CA THR A 244 10.19 47.77 -25.69
C THR A 244 8.83 47.08 -25.57
N VAL A 245 8.70 46.12 -24.64
CA VAL A 245 7.43 45.41 -24.42
C VAL A 245 6.30 46.35 -24.00
N LEU A 246 6.60 47.35 -23.16
CA LEU A 246 5.64 48.38 -22.79
C LEU A 246 5.07 49.12 -23.99
N GLY A 247 5.95 49.50 -24.92
CA GLY A 247 5.55 50.14 -26.17
C GLY A 247 4.52 49.30 -26.91
N PHE A 248 4.81 48.01 -27.13
CA PHE A 248 3.88 47.09 -27.80
C PHE A 248 2.54 46.97 -27.07
N GLN A 249 2.55 46.82 -25.74
CA GLN A 249 1.31 46.67 -24.97
C GLN A 249 0.47 47.95 -24.91
N MET A 250 1.10 49.12 -24.99
CA MET A 250 0.38 50.39 -25.10
C MET A 250 -0.19 50.61 -26.50
N LYS A 251 0.41 50.00 -27.53
CA LYS A 251 -0.06 50.05 -28.93
C LYS A 251 -1.19 49.06 -29.22
N LEU A 252 -1.18 47.90 -28.57
CA LEU A 252 -2.06 46.76 -28.89
C LEU A 252 -3.24 46.65 -27.91
N ASP A 253 -4.47 46.77 -28.41
CA ASP A 253 -5.67 46.78 -27.59
C ASP A 253 -5.93 45.43 -26.90
N HIS A 254 -5.55 44.32 -27.56
CA HIS A 254 -5.81 42.98 -27.04
C HIS A 254 -4.63 42.39 -26.24
N ALA A 255 -3.57 43.16 -26.00
CA ALA A 255 -2.38 42.63 -25.32
C ALA A 255 -2.66 42.17 -23.89
N VAL A 256 -3.37 42.98 -23.11
CA VAL A 256 -3.72 42.67 -21.71
C VAL A 256 -4.65 41.46 -21.59
N PRO A 257 -5.80 41.38 -22.28
CA PRO A 257 -6.69 40.24 -22.15
C PRO A 257 -6.07 38.92 -22.64
N ALA A 258 -5.27 38.94 -23.72
CA ALA A 258 -4.54 37.76 -24.19
C ALA A 258 -3.44 37.32 -23.21
N THR A 259 -2.70 38.27 -22.61
CA THR A 259 -1.72 37.99 -21.55
C THR A 259 -2.37 37.24 -20.39
N HIS A 260 -3.55 37.69 -19.95
CA HIS A 260 -4.28 37.07 -18.85
C HIS A 260 -4.78 35.66 -19.23
N ALA A 261 -5.38 35.52 -20.40
CA ALA A 261 -5.81 34.24 -20.96
C ALA A 261 -4.67 33.20 -20.94
N MET A 262 -3.49 33.62 -21.36
CA MET A 262 -2.32 32.75 -21.41
C MET A 262 -1.74 32.45 -20.05
N ALA A 263 -1.69 33.41 -19.14
CA ALA A 263 -1.28 33.14 -17.76
C ALA A 263 -2.17 32.06 -17.12
N ILE A 264 -3.49 32.14 -17.32
CA ILE A 264 -4.43 31.12 -16.85
C ILE A 264 -4.19 29.77 -17.53
N ALA A 265 -3.95 29.74 -18.85
CA ALA A 265 -3.61 28.50 -19.56
C ALA A 265 -2.32 27.86 -19.03
N TYR A 266 -1.30 28.66 -18.72
CA TYR A 266 -0.05 28.21 -18.11
C TYR A 266 -0.25 27.64 -16.70
N ILE A 267 -1.08 28.29 -15.89
CA ILE A 267 -1.44 27.80 -14.55
C ILE A 267 -2.16 26.47 -14.68
N ARG A 268 -3.17 26.39 -15.55
CA ARG A 268 -3.98 25.20 -15.78
C ARG A 268 -3.14 24.03 -16.31
N SER A 269 -2.21 24.28 -17.23
CA SER A 269 -1.33 23.22 -17.77
C SER A 269 -0.37 22.65 -16.73
N ALA A 270 -0.08 23.40 -15.67
CA ALA A 270 0.83 23.00 -14.60
C ALA A 270 0.13 22.62 -13.29
N ALA A 271 -1.20 22.76 -13.21
CA ALA A 271 -1.98 22.48 -12.02
C ALA A 271 -2.05 20.98 -11.76
N LYS A 272 -1.65 20.57 -10.56
CA LYS A 272 -1.76 19.19 -10.06
C LYS A 272 -2.47 19.22 -8.72
N ALA A 273 -3.44 18.32 -8.53
CA ALA A 273 -4.04 18.14 -7.23
C ALA A 273 -3.10 17.39 -6.28
N ASP A 274 -3.14 17.80 -5.03
CA ASP A 274 -2.64 17.07 -3.88
C ASP A 274 -3.83 16.80 -2.96
N VAL A 275 -3.96 15.58 -2.46
CA VAL A 275 -5.16 15.10 -1.76
C VAL A 275 -4.78 14.41 -0.46
N GLU A 276 -5.34 14.91 0.63
CA GLU A 276 -5.31 14.25 1.94
C GLU A 276 -6.62 13.46 2.10
N ILE A 277 -6.56 12.16 2.36
CA ILE A 277 -7.73 11.29 2.52
C ILE A 277 -7.87 10.97 4.01
N SER A 278 -9.09 11.06 4.56
CA SER A 278 -9.38 10.68 5.95
C SER A 278 -9.22 9.18 6.16
N ASP A 279 -8.97 8.76 7.41
CA ASP A 279 -8.80 7.35 7.78
C ASP A 279 -10.03 6.48 7.43
N ASP A 280 -11.22 7.06 7.36
CA ASP A 280 -12.44 6.37 6.97
C ASP A 280 -12.72 6.43 5.46
N GLY A 281 -11.85 7.07 4.66
CA GLY A 281 -12.01 7.24 3.21
C GLY A 281 -13.20 8.12 2.78
N ARG A 282 -13.93 8.73 3.73
CA ARG A 282 -15.16 9.50 3.45
C ARG A 282 -14.91 10.97 3.14
N MET A 283 -13.71 11.47 3.43
CA MET A 283 -13.35 12.86 3.22
C MET A 283 -12.02 12.96 2.48
N HIS A 284 -12.01 13.72 1.39
CA HIS A 284 -10.81 14.10 0.66
C HIS A 284 -10.61 15.61 0.80
N ARG A 285 -9.44 16.07 1.20
CA ARG A 285 -9.09 17.49 1.23
C ARG A 285 -8.14 17.81 0.09
N TYR A 286 -8.66 18.49 -0.93
CA TYR A 286 -7.89 18.87 -2.11
C TYR A 286 -7.15 20.19 -1.91
N SER A 287 -5.93 20.22 -2.42
CA SER A 287 -5.18 21.44 -2.66
C SER A 287 -4.52 21.38 -4.04
N LEU A 288 -4.10 22.53 -4.58
CA LEU A 288 -3.43 22.57 -5.88
C LEU A 288 -1.97 22.93 -5.73
N ASN A 289 -1.15 22.29 -6.55
CA ASN A 289 0.24 22.66 -6.80
C ASN A 289 0.38 23.13 -8.25
N VAL A 290 0.98 24.30 -8.45
CA VAL A 290 1.28 24.85 -9.78
C VAL A 290 2.78 25.07 -9.84
N PHE A 291 3.45 24.41 -10.80
CA PHE A 291 4.91 24.38 -10.89
C PHE A 291 5.63 23.92 -9.61
N GLY A 292 5.00 23.02 -8.85
CA GLY A 292 5.54 22.53 -7.57
C GLY A 292 5.35 23.50 -6.40
N ILE A 293 4.49 24.50 -6.55
CA ILE A 293 4.17 25.46 -5.49
C ILE A 293 2.70 25.31 -5.09
N LYS A 294 2.45 25.14 -3.80
CA LYS A 294 1.09 25.03 -3.25
C LYS A 294 0.35 26.35 -3.43
N VAL A 295 -0.75 26.31 -4.17
CA VAL A 295 -1.66 27.44 -4.38
C VAL A 295 -2.50 27.61 -3.12
N PRO A 296 -2.49 28.78 -2.47
CA PRO A 296 -3.26 28.98 -1.25
C PRO A 296 -4.78 28.85 -1.50
N ASN A 297 -5.48 28.10 -0.66
CA ASN A 297 -6.93 27.90 -0.82
C ASN A 297 -7.73 29.22 -0.78
N MET A 298 -7.19 30.28 -0.15
CA MET A 298 -7.85 31.61 -0.14
C MET A 298 -7.99 32.26 -1.52
N VAL A 299 -7.23 31.81 -2.53
CA VAL A 299 -7.36 32.28 -3.92
C VAL A 299 -8.12 31.29 -4.81
N LEU A 300 -8.57 30.17 -4.24
CA LEU A 300 -9.31 29.12 -4.92
C LEU A 300 -10.77 29.12 -4.47
N ASN A 301 -11.65 28.70 -5.37
CA ASN A 301 -13.02 28.34 -5.07
C ASN A 301 -13.29 26.96 -5.67
N TRP A 302 -13.49 25.97 -4.81
CA TRP A 302 -13.83 24.61 -5.21
C TRP A 302 -15.34 24.43 -5.33
N VAL A 303 -15.78 23.76 -6.40
CA VAL A 303 -17.20 23.52 -6.67
C VAL A 303 -17.45 22.12 -7.23
N LYS A 304 -18.59 21.52 -6.86
CA LYS A 304 -19.14 20.34 -7.53
C LYS A 304 -19.79 20.76 -8.84
N VAL A 305 -19.44 20.08 -9.93
CA VAL A 305 -19.99 20.35 -11.27
C VAL A 305 -21.09 19.36 -11.62
N SER A 306 -20.84 18.08 -11.35
CA SER A 306 -21.73 16.98 -11.69
C SER A 306 -21.41 15.76 -10.83
N GLY A 307 -22.24 14.72 -10.92
CA GLY A 307 -22.06 13.45 -10.19
C GLY A 307 -23.11 13.25 -9.10
N SER A 308 -22.78 12.42 -8.11
CA SER A 308 -23.73 12.01 -7.08
C SER A 308 -24.26 13.21 -6.26
N PRO A 309 -25.56 13.23 -5.89
CA PRO A 309 -26.08 14.19 -4.93
C PRO A 309 -25.41 14.06 -3.56
N ASP A 310 -24.92 12.86 -3.21
CA ASP A 310 -24.32 12.55 -1.91
C ASP A 310 -22.93 13.13 -1.70
N VAL A 311 -22.24 13.55 -2.78
CA VAL A 311 -20.94 14.22 -2.65
C VAL A 311 -21.15 15.69 -2.32
N THR A 312 -20.60 16.14 -1.20
CA THR A 312 -20.52 17.57 -0.84
C THR A 312 -19.13 18.09 -1.19
N VAL A 313 -19.04 19.32 -1.73
CA VAL A 313 -17.77 20.00 -2.02
C VAL A 313 -17.82 21.38 -1.37
N GLU A 314 -16.92 21.62 -0.43
CA GLU A 314 -16.74 22.92 0.23
C GLU A 314 -15.80 23.83 -0.56
N PRO A 315 -15.93 25.17 -0.45
CA PRO A 315 -15.11 26.11 -1.21
C PRO A 315 -13.59 26.00 -0.95
N ASP A 316 -13.19 25.45 0.19
CA ASP A 316 -11.80 25.26 0.61
C ASP A 316 -11.17 23.96 0.06
N GLY A 317 -11.92 23.15 -0.68
CA GLY A 317 -11.45 21.91 -1.30
C GLY A 317 -11.76 20.63 -0.52
N VAL A 318 -12.52 20.71 0.58
CA VAL A 318 -13.04 19.49 1.23
C VAL A 318 -14.15 18.87 0.40
N VAL A 319 -14.00 17.59 0.10
CA VAL A 319 -14.98 16.76 -0.59
C VAL A 319 -15.37 15.62 0.36
N SER A 320 -16.66 15.36 0.55
CA SER A 320 -17.12 14.36 1.52
C SER A 320 -18.38 13.61 1.09
N ILE A 321 -18.60 12.43 1.68
CA ILE A 321 -19.83 11.63 1.57
C ILE A 321 -20.43 11.33 2.97
N PRO A 322 -21.77 11.24 3.12
CA PRO A 322 -22.44 10.85 4.36
C PRO A 322 -22.06 9.46 4.86
N GLU A 323 -22.22 9.19 6.17
CA GLU A 323 -21.88 7.92 6.82
C GLU A 323 -22.60 6.67 6.24
N ASP A 324 -23.80 6.84 5.70
CA ASP A 324 -24.59 5.75 5.12
C ASP A 324 -24.25 5.48 3.64
N VAL A 325 -23.41 6.30 3.02
CA VAL A 325 -23.01 6.16 1.63
C VAL A 325 -21.67 5.43 1.56
N PRO A 326 -21.60 4.21 0.99
CA PRO A 326 -20.36 3.42 0.96
C PRO A 326 -19.35 3.96 -0.07
N SER A 327 -19.83 4.54 -1.16
CA SER A 327 -18.98 5.19 -2.17
C SER A 327 -19.82 6.12 -3.04
N ALA A 328 -19.24 7.24 -3.47
CA ALA A 328 -19.85 8.12 -4.46
C ALA A 328 -18.80 8.91 -5.26
N SER A 329 -19.17 9.28 -6.49
CA SER A 329 -18.27 10.00 -7.41
C SER A 329 -18.85 11.34 -7.84
N ALA A 330 -17.99 12.32 -8.07
CA ALA A 330 -18.35 13.63 -8.59
C ALA A 330 -17.24 14.26 -9.42
N VAL A 331 -17.59 15.16 -10.34
CA VAL A 331 -16.63 16.02 -11.02
C VAL A 331 -16.50 17.31 -10.21
N ILE A 332 -15.28 17.61 -9.77
CA ILE A 332 -14.96 18.83 -9.01
C ILE A 332 -14.13 19.78 -9.87
N ARG A 333 -14.31 21.08 -9.64
CA ARG A 333 -13.51 22.15 -10.26
C ARG A 333 -12.88 23.02 -9.20
N ALA A 334 -11.64 23.43 -9.43
CA ALA A 334 -11.03 24.56 -8.74
C ALA A 334 -11.01 25.77 -9.67
N MET A 335 -11.50 26.91 -9.16
CA MET A 335 -11.50 28.16 -9.89
C MET A 335 -10.64 29.21 -9.18
N LEU A 336 -9.84 29.95 -9.94
CA LEU A 336 -9.11 31.10 -9.41
C LEU A 336 -10.08 32.25 -9.16
N ILE A 337 -10.05 32.80 -7.94
CA ILE A 337 -10.88 33.93 -7.55
C ILE A 337 -10.37 35.21 -8.22
N SER A 338 -11.24 35.88 -8.98
CA SER A 338 -10.90 37.18 -9.55
C SER A 338 -11.02 38.26 -8.47
N PRO A 339 -9.93 38.94 -8.08
CA PRO A 339 -9.98 39.98 -7.04
C PRO A 339 -10.70 41.25 -7.50
N SER A 340 -10.90 41.41 -8.81
CA SER A 340 -11.45 42.61 -9.44
C SER A 340 -12.92 42.44 -9.84
N GLY A 341 -13.57 41.38 -9.35
CA GLY A 341 -14.98 41.09 -9.66
C GLY A 341 -15.22 40.55 -11.07
N GLY A 342 -14.17 40.07 -11.75
CA GLY A 342 -14.31 39.35 -13.01
C GLY A 342 -14.81 37.91 -12.82
N THR A 343 -15.10 37.22 -13.93
CA THR A 343 -15.48 35.80 -13.88
C THR A 343 -14.35 34.96 -13.30
N HIS A 344 -14.70 34.05 -12.39
CA HIS A 344 -13.76 33.04 -11.88
C HIS A 344 -13.24 32.19 -13.04
N LYS A 345 -11.94 31.87 -13.02
CA LYS A 345 -11.30 31.11 -14.09
C LYS A 345 -11.04 29.68 -13.62
N VAL A 346 -11.60 28.69 -14.33
CA VAL A 346 -11.34 27.26 -14.03
C VAL A 346 -9.86 26.96 -14.27
N ILE A 347 -9.14 26.45 -13.28
CA ILE A 347 -7.72 26.08 -13.43
C ILE A 347 -7.46 24.59 -13.19
N PHE A 348 -8.47 23.87 -12.71
CA PHE A 348 -8.40 22.43 -12.49
C PHE A 348 -9.81 21.82 -12.53
N GLU A 349 -9.92 20.63 -13.12
CA GLU A 349 -11.16 19.84 -13.18
C GLU A 349 -10.79 18.36 -13.15
N GLN A 350 -11.43 17.59 -12.28
CA GLN A 350 -11.19 16.15 -12.17
C GLN A 350 -12.44 15.43 -11.64
N GLU A 351 -12.67 14.21 -12.13
CA GLU A 351 -13.58 13.25 -11.51
C GLU A 351 -12.92 12.59 -10.30
N VAL A 352 -13.63 12.60 -9.17
CA VAL A 352 -13.17 12.05 -7.89
C VAL A 352 -14.17 11.01 -7.40
N THR A 353 -13.67 9.96 -6.77
CA THR A 353 -14.48 8.92 -6.12
C THR A 353 -14.05 8.79 -4.69
N LEU A 354 -14.99 8.90 -3.77
CA LEU A 354 -14.80 8.66 -2.34
C LEU A 354 -15.33 7.27 -2.04
N THR A 355 -14.61 6.53 -1.21
CA THR A 355 -14.99 5.17 -0.82
C THR A 355 -14.75 5.07 0.67
N ALA A 356 -15.82 4.83 1.41
CA ALA A 356 -15.70 4.59 2.83
C ALA A 356 -14.83 3.34 3.06
N GLU A 357 -13.71 3.51 3.74
CA GLU A 357 -13.02 2.37 4.33
C GLU A 357 -13.98 1.73 5.35
N GLN A 358 -14.10 0.41 5.31
CA GLN A 358 -14.88 -0.30 6.31
C GLN A 358 -14.20 -0.10 7.65
N SER A 359 -14.72 0.83 8.47
CA SER A 359 -14.21 1.09 9.81
C SER A 359 -14.46 -0.12 10.70
N GLY A 360 -13.45 -0.99 10.83
CA GLY A 360 -13.48 -2.20 11.63
C GLY A 360 -12.29 -3.10 11.32
N ASP A 361 -11.93 -3.96 12.26
CA ASP A 361 -10.93 -4.98 11.99
C ASP A 361 -11.45 -5.97 10.95
N VAL A 362 -10.65 -6.27 9.92
CA VAL A 362 -11.03 -7.21 8.87
C VAL A 362 -10.71 -8.64 9.31
N PHE A 363 -11.70 -9.53 9.26
CA PHE A 363 -11.50 -10.94 9.60
C PHE A 363 -10.54 -11.62 8.62
N PRO A 364 -9.49 -12.32 9.09
CA PRO A 364 -8.50 -12.97 8.22
C PRO A 364 -9.05 -14.26 7.58
N VAL A 365 -9.88 -14.10 6.55
CA VAL A 365 -10.57 -15.21 5.85
C VAL A 365 -9.60 -16.30 5.40
N LYS A 366 -8.46 -15.94 4.81
CA LYS A 366 -7.51 -16.93 4.26
C LYS A 366 -6.89 -17.83 5.36
N PRO A 367 -6.25 -17.31 6.42
CA PRO A 367 -5.78 -18.14 7.53
C PRO A 367 -6.87 -18.99 8.19
N PHE A 368 -8.09 -18.46 8.31
CA PHE A 368 -9.24 -19.22 8.81
C PHE A 368 -9.55 -20.43 7.92
N LEU A 369 -9.68 -20.23 6.60
CA LEU A 369 -9.98 -21.32 5.66
C LEU A 369 -8.87 -22.34 5.57
N GLU A 370 -7.60 -21.95 5.65
CA GLU A 370 -6.46 -22.88 5.71
C GLU A 370 -6.59 -23.80 6.93
N ARG A 371 -6.90 -23.25 8.11
CA ARG A 371 -7.16 -24.03 9.32
C ARG A 371 -8.38 -24.94 9.18
N MET A 372 -9.51 -24.43 8.69
CA MET A 372 -10.72 -25.24 8.51
C MET A 372 -10.53 -26.35 7.47
N ASN A 373 -9.77 -26.11 6.41
CA ASN A 373 -9.41 -27.13 5.43
C ASN A 373 -8.52 -28.22 6.04
N LYS A 374 -7.61 -27.86 6.94
CA LYS A 374 -6.80 -28.83 7.70
C LYS A 374 -7.69 -29.72 8.59
N ILE A 375 -8.64 -29.14 9.30
CA ILE A 375 -9.61 -29.90 10.12
C ILE A 375 -10.51 -30.78 9.26
N ARG A 376 -10.99 -30.28 8.12
CA ARG A 376 -11.78 -31.06 7.17
C ARG A 376 -10.98 -32.23 6.58
N ALA A 377 -9.73 -32.01 6.20
CA ALA A 377 -8.84 -33.06 5.71
C ALA A 377 -8.60 -34.11 6.81
N ALA A 378 -8.40 -33.68 8.05
CA ALA A 378 -8.32 -34.56 9.19
C ALA A 378 -9.62 -35.38 9.33
N LEU A 379 -10.81 -34.78 9.35
CA LEU A 379 -12.10 -35.49 9.39
C LEU A 379 -12.23 -36.55 8.28
N LEU A 380 -11.87 -36.20 7.04
CA LEU A 380 -11.92 -37.11 5.89
C LEU A 380 -10.96 -38.30 6.02
N ALA A 381 -9.80 -38.11 6.66
CA ALA A 381 -8.85 -39.19 6.95
C ALA A 381 -9.30 -40.10 8.11
N GLY A 382 -10.41 -39.77 8.78
CA GLY A 382 -10.93 -40.50 9.93
C GLY A 382 -12.00 -41.53 9.62
N ASP A 383 -12.85 -41.76 10.63
CA ASP A 383 -14.03 -42.61 10.48
C ASP A 383 -15.09 -41.88 9.64
N PRO A 384 -15.62 -42.48 8.56
CA PRO A 384 -16.70 -41.88 7.76
C PRO A 384 -17.95 -41.49 8.58
N ALA A 385 -18.18 -42.11 9.76
CA ALA A 385 -19.23 -41.68 10.67
C ALA A 385 -18.99 -40.27 11.25
N ASP A 386 -17.74 -39.88 11.48
CA ASP A 386 -17.38 -38.58 12.08
C ASP A 386 -17.82 -37.43 11.16
N ILE A 387 -17.53 -37.53 9.86
CA ILE A 387 -17.96 -36.52 8.89
C ILE A 387 -19.48 -36.50 8.71
N LEU A 388 -20.14 -37.65 8.87
CA LEU A 388 -21.60 -37.73 8.80
C LEU A 388 -22.24 -37.06 10.03
N ASP A 389 -21.69 -37.26 11.22
CA ASP A 389 -22.19 -36.64 12.45
C ASP A 389 -22.03 -35.12 12.40
N VAL A 390 -20.88 -34.61 11.93
CA VAL A 390 -20.68 -33.17 11.71
C VAL A 390 -21.68 -32.60 10.69
N ARG A 391 -21.92 -33.30 9.58
CA ARG A 391 -22.92 -32.88 8.58
C ARG A 391 -24.33 -32.86 9.16
N LYS A 392 -24.71 -33.89 9.92
CA LYS A 392 -26.04 -33.97 10.54
C LYS A 392 -26.25 -32.87 11.57
N ALA A 393 -25.27 -32.59 12.43
CA ALA A 393 -25.37 -31.48 13.38
C ALA A 393 -25.55 -30.14 12.66
N ARG A 394 -24.77 -29.90 11.60
CA ARG A 394 -24.91 -28.71 10.76
C ARG A 394 -26.29 -28.61 10.11
N ASP A 395 -26.79 -29.72 9.57
CA ASP A 395 -28.10 -29.78 8.92
C ASP A 395 -29.24 -29.61 9.95
N GLU A 396 -29.09 -30.10 11.18
CA GLU A 396 -30.00 -29.82 12.30
C GLU A 396 -30.02 -28.34 12.66
N ILE A 397 -28.86 -27.69 12.77
CA ILE A 397 -28.76 -26.25 13.03
C ILE A 397 -29.44 -25.47 11.90
N ALA A 398 -29.14 -25.78 10.64
CA ALA A 398 -29.75 -25.15 9.48
C ALA A 398 -31.29 -25.34 9.44
N GLY A 399 -31.78 -26.43 10.02
CA GLY A 399 -33.21 -26.77 10.09
C GLY A 399 -33.97 -26.16 11.28
N LEU A 400 -33.30 -25.47 12.20
CA LEU A 400 -33.99 -24.81 13.32
C LEU A 400 -34.98 -23.74 12.82
N ASN A 401 -36.15 -23.65 13.47
CA ASN A 401 -37.19 -22.71 13.10
C ASN A 401 -37.11 -21.46 13.99
N ALA A 402 -36.89 -20.29 13.40
CA ALA A 402 -36.72 -19.05 14.17
C ALA A 402 -37.93 -18.71 15.08
N VAL A 403 -39.16 -19.08 14.70
CA VAL A 403 -40.36 -18.84 15.51
C VAL A 403 -40.37 -19.73 16.76
N GLU A 404 -40.05 -21.02 16.59
CA GLU A 404 -40.14 -22.02 17.66
C GLU A 404 -38.87 -22.07 18.54
N ASP A 405 -37.72 -21.78 17.95
CA ASP A 405 -36.39 -22.03 18.53
C ASP A 405 -35.67 -20.75 18.97
N GLN A 406 -36.20 -19.54 18.74
CA GLN A 406 -35.58 -18.30 19.26
C GLN A 406 -35.44 -18.26 20.79
N LYS A 407 -36.17 -19.12 21.53
CA LYS A 407 -35.99 -19.27 22.98
C LYS A 407 -34.60 -19.80 23.37
N LEU A 408 -33.89 -20.46 22.44
CA LEU A 408 -32.55 -20.97 22.67
C LEU A 408 -31.57 -19.84 23.04
N ILE A 409 -31.81 -18.62 22.53
CA ILE A 409 -31.00 -17.43 22.78
C ILE A 409 -31.55 -16.52 23.89
N ASP A 410 -32.58 -16.95 24.63
CA ASP A 410 -33.17 -16.15 25.72
C ASP A 410 -32.15 -15.69 26.78
N PRO A 411 -31.17 -16.51 27.23
CA PRO A 411 -30.19 -16.05 28.21
C PRO A 411 -29.41 -14.81 27.74
N LEU A 412 -29.03 -14.77 26.45
CA LEU A 412 -28.39 -13.61 25.83
C LEU A 412 -29.39 -12.47 25.59
N TRP A 413 -30.55 -12.77 25.02
CA TRP A 413 -31.56 -11.78 24.63
C TRP A 413 -32.13 -11.00 25.82
N ASN A 414 -32.30 -11.65 26.96
CA ASN A 414 -32.81 -11.03 28.19
C ASN A 414 -31.84 -9.98 28.76
N ARG A 415 -30.57 -9.99 28.33
CA ARG A 415 -29.58 -8.95 28.65
C ARG A 415 -29.59 -7.83 27.62
N ILE A 416 -29.76 -8.14 26.34
CA ILE A 416 -29.74 -7.15 25.26
C ILE A 416 -31.02 -6.30 25.27
N SER A 417 -32.19 -6.94 25.35
CA SER A 417 -33.48 -6.28 25.11
C SER A 417 -33.83 -5.09 26.02
N PRO A 418 -33.45 -5.05 27.30
CA PRO A 418 -33.73 -3.90 28.17
C PRO A 418 -32.98 -2.62 27.79
N HIS A 419 -31.91 -2.72 26.99
CA HIS A 419 -31.08 -1.59 26.58
C HIS A 419 -31.46 -1.05 25.18
N LEU A 420 -32.42 -1.68 24.51
CA LEU A 420 -32.86 -1.25 23.19
C LEU A 420 -33.80 -0.04 23.29
N PRO A 421 -33.65 0.98 22.40
CA PRO A 421 -34.64 2.05 22.28
C PRO A 421 -36.04 1.53 22.00
N ASP A 422 -37.08 2.25 22.44
CA ASP A 422 -38.48 1.87 22.22
C ASP A 422 -38.87 1.85 20.73
N SER A 423 -38.10 2.53 19.87
CA SER A 423 -38.28 2.54 18.42
C SER A 423 -37.83 1.25 17.72
N VAL A 424 -37.10 0.36 18.41
CA VAL A 424 -36.60 -0.89 17.82
C VAL A 424 -37.66 -1.98 17.92
N ASP A 425 -37.98 -2.64 16.79
CA ASP A 425 -38.76 -3.88 16.81
C ASP A 425 -37.92 -5.00 17.46
N ARG A 426 -38.24 -5.26 18.72
CA ARG A 426 -37.55 -6.25 19.55
C ARG A 426 -37.73 -7.67 19.03
N ALA A 427 -38.89 -8.01 18.46
CA ALA A 427 -39.16 -9.36 17.97
C ALA A 427 -38.38 -9.63 16.67
N GLU A 428 -38.36 -8.64 15.78
CA GLU A 428 -37.58 -8.71 14.54
C GLU A 428 -36.08 -8.78 14.83
N LEU A 429 -35.55 -7.92 15.71
CA LEU A 429 -34.12 -7.95 16.04
C LEU A 429 -33.70 -9.27 16.69
N LYS A 430 -34.53 -9.84 17.57
CA LYS A 430 -34.28 -11.16 18.16
C LYS A 430 -34.22 -12.26 17.09
N THR A 431 -35.13 -12.20 16.11
CA THR A 431 -35.16 -13.12 14.97
C THR A 431 -33.88 -13.00 14.13
N LYS A 432 -33.46 -11.77 13.80
CA LYS A 432 -32.21 -11.53 13.06
C LYS A 432 -30.98 -12.04 13.81
N LEU A 433 -30.90 -11.80 15.13
CA LEU A 433 -29.81 -12.33 15.98
C LEU A 433 -29.81 -13.87 16.01
N PHE A 434 -30.98 -14.50 16.12
CA PHE A 434 -31.09 -15.95 16.06
C PHE A 434 -30.61 -16.50 14.70
N ASN A 435 -31.08 -15.93 13.59
CA ASN A 435 -30.69 -16.34 12.24
C ASN A 435 -29.19 -16.17 11.99
N MET A 436 -28.57 -15.11 12.52
CA MET A 436 -27.13 -14.90 12.45
C MET A 436 -26.37 -16.03 13.16
N LEU A 437 -26.77 -16.39 14.39
CA LEU A 437 -26.17 -17.50 15.14
C LEU A 437 -26.40 -18.85 14.45
N GLN A 438 -27.59 -19.06 13.90
CA GLN A 438 -27.92 -20.23 13.09
C GLN A 438 -27.02 -20.35 11.86
N ALA A 439 -26.82 -19.26 11.12
CA ALA A 439 -25.98 -19.23 9.93
C ALA A 439 -24.51 -19.53 10.26
N LEU A 440 -23.99 -18.98 11.36
CA LEU A 440 -22.64 -19.29 11.84
C LEU A 440 -22.49 -20.75 12.27
N GLY A 441 -23.49 -21.30 12.98
CA GLY A 441 -23.47 -22.70 13.42
C GLY A 441 -23.69 -23.72 12.30
N SER A 442 -24.36 -23.32 11.22
CA SER A 442 -24.62 -24.17 10.04
C SER A 442 -23.67 -23.95 8.87
N PHE A 443 -22.66 -23.10 9.05
CA PHE A 443 -21.68 -22.76 8.03
C PHE A 443 -21.01 -24.01 7.43
N ARG A 444 -21.00 -24.12 6.10
CA ARG A 444 -20.34 -25.23 5.40
C ARG A 444 -18.89 -24.85 5.15
N TYR A 445 -17.99 -25.77 5.47
CA TYR A 445 -16.57 -25.63 5.14
C TYR A 445 -16.33 -25.78 3.62
N ASP A 446 -16.68 -24.74 2.87
CA ASP A 446 -16.36 -24.59 1.44
C ASP A 446 -14.97 -23.96 1.28
N PRO A 447 -14.06 -24.59 0.50
CA PRO A 447 -12.75 -24.02 0.18
C PRO A 447 -12.81 -22.62 -0.46
N GLN A 448 -13.93 -22.22 -1.06
CA GLN A 448 -14.06 -20.94 -1.77
C GLN A 448 -14.56 -19.77 -0.91
N ALA A 449 -14.75 -19.94 0.41
CA ALA A 449 -15.24 -18.89 1.31
C ALA A 449 -16.66 -18.35 1.01
N SER A 450 -17.37 -18.91 0.03
CA SER A 450 -18.60 -18.32 -0.52
C SER A 450 -19.69 -18.15 0.55
N ASP A 451 -19.92 -19.19 1.34
CA ASP A 451 -20.85 -19.16 2.48
C ASP A 451 -20.43 -18.15 3.56
N LEU A 452 -19.13 -17.93 3.75
CA LEU A 452 -18.61 -17.02 4.78
C LEU A 452 -18.83 -15.57 4.33
N GLU A 453 -18.55 -15.29 3.06
CA GLU A 453 -18.85 -13.99 2.45
C GLU A 453 -20.35 -13.70 2.43
N ALA A 454 -21.20 -14.70 2.19
CA ALA A 454 -22.65 -14.55 2.28
C ALA A 454 -23.09 -14.13 3.70
N ILE A 455 -22.48 -14.70 4.73
CA ILE A 455 -22.73 -14.31 6.13
C ILE A 455 -22.18 -12.90 6.42
N ARG A 456 -20.93 -12.61 6.04
CA ARG A 456 -20.28 -11.30 6.26
C ARG A 456 -21.00 -10.14 5.58
N ASN A 457 -21.57 -10.41 4.41
CA ASN A 457 -22.26 -9.41 3.58
C ASN A 457 -23.78 -9.41 3.74
N ASN A 458 -24.35 -10.22 4.64
CA ASN A 458 -25.79 -10.24 4.85
C ASN A 458 -26.29 -8.89 5.43
N PRO A 459 -27.18 -8.16 4.74
CA PRO A 459 -27.63 -6.84 5.18
C PRO A 459 -28.42 -6.89 6.50
N GLU A 460 -29.20 -7.93 6.75
CA GLU A 460 -30.00 -8.07 7.97
C GLU A 460 -29.10 -8.29 9.19
N TYR A 461 -28.00 -9.04 9.03
CA TYR A 461 -27.04 -9.28 10.13
C TYR A 461 -26.26 -8.00 10.47
N ARG A 462 -25.87 -7.24 9.44
CA ARG A 462 -25.21 -5.93 9.62
C ARG A 462 -26.11 -4.93 10.33
N GLU A 463 -27.38 -4.86 9.95
CA GLU A 463 -28.37 -4.01 10.60
C GLU A 463 -28.59 -4.41 12.07
N ALA A 464 -28.70 -5.72 12.34
CA ALA A 464 -28.85 -6.23 13.69
C ALA A 464 -27.63 -5.88 14.57
N LEU A 465 -26.42 -6.09 14.06
CA LEU A 465 -25.18 -5.74 14.77
C LEU A 465 -25.05 -4.24 15.00
N LYS A 466 -25.41 -3.39 14.02
CA LYS A 466 -25.45 -1.92 14.19
C LYS A 466 -26.40 -1.52 15.32
N THR A 467 -27.58 -2.12 15.36
CA THR A 467 -28.58 -1.85 16.41
C THR A 467 -28.08 -2.27 17.79
N ILE A 468 -27.44 -3.44 17.88
CA ILE A 468 -26.84 -3.95 19.12
C ILE A 468 -25.64 -3.10 19.56
N ALA A 469 -24.80 -2.65 18.63
CA ALA A 469 -23.67 -1.75 18.90
C ALA A 469 -24.13 -0.43 19.51
N ALA A 470 -25.15 0.19 18.91
CA ALA A 470 -25.74 1.42 19.39
C ALA A 470 -26.31 1.26 20.81
N ALA A 471 -27.05 0.19 21.07
CA ALA A 471 -27.57 -0.12 22.40
C ALA A 471 -26.46 -0.38 23.43
N GLY A 472 -25.34 -0.97 22.99
CA GLY A 472 -24.15 -1.18 23.80
C GLY A 472 -23.22 0.04 23.90
N GLY A 473 -23.53 1.17 23.27
CA GLY A 473 -22.69 2.37 23.27
C GLY A 473 -21.31 2.16 22.63
N VAL A 474 -21.24 1.37 21.56
CA VAL A 474 -20.03 1.16 20.75
C VAL A 474 -20.28 1.72 19.34
N ASN A 475 -19.28 2.42 18.78
CA ASN A 475 -19.42 3.16 17.52
C ASN A 475 -19.85 2.28 16.34
N SER A 476 -19.28 1.08 16.24
CA SER A 476 -19.60 0.11 15.20
C SER A 476 -19.42 -1.32 15.71
N LEU A 477 -20.21 -2.23 15.15
CA LEU A 477 -20.03 -3.67 15.30
C LEU A 477 -20.33 -4.31 13.95
N THR A 478 -19.39 -5.07 13.44
CA THR A 478 -19.46 -5.72 12.13
C THR A 478 -19.46 -7.24 12.27
N MET A 479 -19.78 -7.94 11.18
CA MET A 479 -19.63 -9.40 11.16
C MET A 479 -18.17 -9.82 11.36
N ASP A 480 -17.21 -8.99 10.96
CA ASP A 480 -15.79 -9.29 11.16
C ASP A 480 -15.41 -9.23 12.64
N ASP A 481 -15.91 -8.25 13.40
CA ASP A 481 -15.74 -8.20 14.86
C ASP A 481 -16.29 -9.47 15.54
N PHE A 482 -17.43 -9.98 15.04
CA PHE A 482 -18.04 -11.21 15.54
C PHE A 482 -17.17 -12.44 15.22
N LEU A 483 -16.66 -12.54 14.00
CA LEU A 483 -15.80 -13.63 13.56
C LEU A 483 -14.42 -13.59 14.26
N ILE A 484 -13.84 -12.40 14.47
CA ILE A 484 -12.61 -12.20 15.23
C ILE A 484 -12.81 -12.61 16.69
N PHE A 485 -13.95 -12.29 17.30
CA PHE A 485 -14.28 -12.77 18.64
C PHE A 485 -14.30 -14.31 18.70
N LEU A 486 -14.87 -14.99 17.70
CA LEU A 486 -14.95 -16.45 17.69
C LEU A 486 -13.59 -17.12 17.37
N PHE A 487 -12.90 -16.66 16.33
CA PHE A 487 -11.81 -17.40 15.68
C PHE A 487 -10.47 -16.66 15.69
N GLY A 488 -10.45 -15.41 16.12
CA GLY A 488 -9.27 -14.56 16.19
C GLY A 488 -8.95 -13.79 14.89
N ASP A 489 -7.94 -12.91 14.98
CA ASP A 489 -7.45 -12.08 13.87
C ASP A 489 -6.15 -12.59 13.23
N ALA A 490 -5.75 -13.82 13.58
CA ALA A 490 -4.50 -14.46 13.17
C ALA A 490 -3.22 -13.69 13.57
N LYS A 491 -3.35 -12.73 14.49
CA LYS A 491 -2.27 -11.95 15.09
C LYS A 491 -2.36 -12.12 16.60
N ASP A 492 -2.62 -11.03 17.33
CA ASP A 492 -2.57 -10.98 18.78
C ASP A 492 -3.92 -11.35 19.43
N ARG A 493 -5.02 -11.26 18.67
CA ARG A 493 -6.35 -11.62 19.16
C ARG A 493 -6.66 -13.04 18.74
N ILE A 494 -6.45 -13.97 19.67
CA ILE A 494 -6.63 -15.40 19.43
C ILE A 494 -8.11 -15.86 19.42
N GLY A 495 -9.06 -14.99 19.74
CA GLY A 495 -10.50 -15.30 19.79
C GLY A 495 -10.87 -16.38 20.82
N PHE A 496 -12.12 -16.84 20.77
CA PHE A 496 -12.62 -17.91 21.63
C PHE A 496 -11.92 -19.24 21.34
N GLU A 497 -11.81 -19.63 20.07
CA GLU A 497 -11.12 -20.87 19.66
C GLU A 497 -9.68 -20.91 20.17
N GLY A 498 -8.88 -19.87 19.91
CA GLY A 498 -7.50 -19.84 20.38
C GLY A 498 -7.38 -19.77 21.90
N THR A 499 -8.33 -19.14 22.59
CA THR A 499 -8.37 -19.14 24.07
C THR A 499 -8.65 -20.54 24.63
N VAL A 500 -9.54 -21.31 23.98
CA VAL A 500 -9.78 -22.72 24.29
C VAL A 500 -8.50 -23.53 24.07
N LEU A 501 -7.87 -23.41 22.90
CA LEU A 501 -6.66 -24.16 22.56
C LEU A 501 -5.50 -23.86 23.53
N ARG A 502 -5.31 -22.60 23.90
CA ARG A 502 -4.31 -22.21 24.91
C ARG A 502 -4.64 -22.79 26.29
N THR A 503 -5.92 -22.76 26.69
CA THR A 503 -6.36 -23.38 27.96
C THR A 503 -6.05 -24.87 27.97
N VAL A 504 -6.19 -25.56 26.83
CA VAL A 504 -5.82 -26.97 26.68
C VAL A 504 -4.30 -27.16 26.68
N ALA A 505 -3.54 -26.27 26.03
CA ALA A 505 -2.07 -26.29 25.99
C ALA A 505 -1.42 -26.08 27.37
N ASP A 506 -2.14 -25.50 28.33
CA ASP A 506 -1.70 -25.36 29.72
C ASP A 506 -2.02 -26.58 30.59
N MET A 507 -2.72 -27.60 30.05
CA MET A 507 -3.13 -28.78 30.81
C MET A 507 -2.01 -29.82 30.96
N LYS A 508 -2.10 -30.62 32.03
CA LYS A 508 -1.28 -31.81 32.19
C LYS A 508 -1.83 -32.95 31.34
N SER A 509 -0.95 -33.89 30.97
CA SER A 509 -1.29 -35.10 30.19
C SER A 509 -2.53 -35.86 30.71
N LYS A 510 -2.66 -36.04 32.04
CA LYS A 510 -3.83 -36.70 32.66
C LYS A 510 -5.14 -35.90 32.51
N GLU A 511 -5.06 -34.58 32.43
CA GLU A 511 -6.22 -33.70 32.31
C GLU A 511 -6.77 -33.74 30.88
N ILE A 512 -5.90 -33.78 29.85
CA ILE A 512 -6.31 -34.01 28.45
C ILE A 512 -7.12 -35.30 28.32
N ALA A 513 -6.64 -36.39 28.94
CA ALA A 513 -7.34 -37.66 28.89
C ALA A 513 -8.76 -37.58 29.44
N ALA A 514 -8.94 -36.81 30.51
CA ALA A 514 -10.26 -36.60 31.06
C ALA A 514 -11.10 -35.59 30.25
N LEU A 515 -10.46 -34.60 29.62
CA LEU A 515 -11.12 -33.60 28.78
C LEU A 515 -11.75 -34.24 27.53
N LEU A 516 -11.00 -35.08 26.81
CA LEU A 516 -11.46 -35.76 25.61
C LEU A 516 -12.62 -36.74 25.88
N GLY A 517 -12.94 -36.99 27.15
CA GLY A 517 -13.95 -37.94 27.57
C GLY A 517 -14.96 -37.54 28.58
N ASN A 518 -15.06 -36.24 28.85
CA ASN A 518 -16.05 -35.74 29.76
C ASN A 518 -16.58 -34.40 29.26
N GLN A 519 -17.87 -34.37 28.90
CA GLN A 519 -18.52 -33.19 28.36
C GLN A 519 -18.51 -32.05 29.37
N ASP A 520 -18.71 -32.34 30.65
CA ASP A 520 -18.66 -31.32 31.71
C ASP A 520 -17.27 -30.68 31.80
N LYS A 521 -16.19 -31.45 31.61
CA LYS A 521 -14.83 -30.92 31.56
C LYS A 521 -14.60 -30.06 30.31
N MET A 522 -15.15 -30.44 29.17
CA MET A 522 -15.09 -29.62 27.96
C MET A 522 -15.85 -28.30 28.16
N ASN A 523 -17.05 -28.37 28.71
CA ASN A 523 -17.86 -27.20 29.05
C ASN A 523 -17.16 -26.32 30.09
N ALA A 524 -16.43 -26.89 31.05
CA ALA A 524 -15.61 -26.12 31.99
C ALA A 524 -14.47 -25.37 31.30
N VAL A 525 -13.81 -25.99 30.29
CA VAL A 525 -12.80 -25.30 29.46
C VAL A 525 -13.43 -24.17 28.66
N PHE A 526 -14.57 -24.41 28.02
CA PHE A 526 -15.30 -23.40 27.27
C PHE A 526 -15.75 -22.24 28.16
N GLY A 527 -16.28 -22.53 29.35
CA GLY A 527 -16.66 -21.52 30.33
C GLY A 527 -15.47 -20.69 30.81
N LYS A 528 -14.31 -21.31 31.04
CA LYS A 528 -13.07 -20.60 31.37
C LYS A 528 -12.61 -19.69 30.22
N ALA A 529 -12.60 -20.20 28.99
CA ALA A 529 -12.21 -19.43 27.81
C ALA A 529 -13.15 -18.25 27.56
N MET A 530 -14.47 -18.45 27.69
CA MET A 530 -15.47 -17.39 27.54
C MET A 530 -15.33 -16.32 28.63
N THR A 531 -15.05 -16.74 29.87
CA THR A 531 -14.81 -15.81 30.98
C THR A 531 -13.58 -14.96 30.74
N GLU A 532 -12.49 -15.55 30.26
CA GLU A 532 -11.29 -14.82 29.94
C GLU A 532 -11.53 -13.85 28.77
N LEU A 533 -12.14 -14.32 27.68
CA LEU A 533 -12.38 -13.50 26.49
C LEU A 533 -13.27 -12.29 26.80
N LEU A 534 -14.34 -12.49 27.58
CA LEU A 534 -15.19 -11.38 28.00
C LEU A 534 -14.49 -10.44 28.99
N SER A 535 -13.44 -10.86 29.70
CA SER A 535 -12.70 -9.95 30.58
C SER A 535 -11.93 -8.86 29.80
N LYS A 536 -11.59 -9.12 28.53
CA LYS A 536 -10.80 -8.26 27.63
C LYS A 536 -11.65 -7.17 26.97
N LYS A 537 -12.06 -6.17 27.76
CA LYS A 537 -13.02 -5.14 27.33
C LYS A 537 -12.58 -4.34 26.10
N GLN A 538 -11.30 -4.03 25.96
CA GLN A 538 -10.79 -3.14 24.90
C GLN A 538 -10.29 -3.91 23.67
N ASP A 539 -10.18 -5.23 23.74
CA ASP A 539 -9.53 -6.01 22.69
C ASP A 539 -10.53 -6.43 21.60
N TYR A 540 -11.84 -6.47 21.92
CA TYR A 540 -12.89 -6.89 20.99
C TYR A 540 -14.12 -5.97 21.13
N ALA A 541 -14.55 -5.36 20.00
CA ALA A 541 -15.75 -4.53 19.96
C ALA A 541 -17.00 -5.30 20.44
N LEU A 542 -17.12 -6.59 20.09
CA LEU A 542 -18.22 -7.44 20.56
C LEU A 542 -18.18 -7.63 22.09
N THR A 543 -17.01 -7.87 22.68
CA THR A 543 -16.87 -8.00 24.15
C THR A 543 -17.29 -6.72 24.85
N GLN A 544 -16.84 -5.56 24.35
CA GLN A 544 -17.24 -4.26 24.90
C GLN A 544 -18.75 -4.08 24.85
N THR A 545 -19.35 -4.35 23.69
CA THR A 545 -20.80 -4.24 23.44
C THR A 545 -21.58 -5.14 24.40
N LEU A 546 -21.27 -6.44 24.44
CA LEU A 546 -21.95 -7.43 25.28
C LEU A 546 -21.86 -7.05 26.77
N ARG A 547 -20.70 -6.59 27.25
CA ARG A 547 -20.56 -6.17 28.64
C ARG A 547 -21.33 -4.91 28.99
N ASN A 548 -21.36 -3.94 28.09
CA ASN A 548 -22.14 -2.71 28.30
C ASN A 548 -23.65 -3.02 28.35
N LEU A 549 -24.08 -4.08 27.65
CA LEU A 549 -25.43 -4.66 27.70
C LEU A 549 -25.65 -5.62 28.89
N GLY A 550 -24.69 -5.75 29.81
CA GLY A 550 -24.80 -6.58 31.00
C GLY A 550 -24.72 -8.09 30.77
N VAL A 551 -24.28 -8.54 29.59
CA VAL A 551 -24.06 -9.95 29.26
C VAL A 551 -22.87 -10.51 30.05
N LYS A 552 -23.07 -11.65 30.69
CA LYS A 552 -22.07 -12.37 31.47
C LYS A 552 -21.65 -13.67 30.75
N PRO A 553 -20.48 -14.24 31.09
CA PRO A 553 -20.06 -15.54 30.53
C PRO A 553 -21.12 -16.64 30.72
N ALA A 554 -21.81 -16.66 31.85
CA ALA A 554 -22.87 -17.62 32.13
C ALA A 554 -24.08 -17.50 31.18
N ASP A 555 -24.41 -16.28 30.71
CA ASP A 555 -25.51 -16.07 29.77
C ASP A 555 -25.16 -16.67 28.39
N LEU A 556 -23.91 -16.51 27.94
CA LEU A 556 -23.41 -17.14 26.70
C LEU A 556 -23.32 -18.67 26.83
N MET A 557 -22.80 -19.18 27.95
CA MET A 557 -22.72 -20.62 28.18
C MET A 557 -24.11 -21.26 28.28
N SER A 558 -25.08 -20.61 28.92
CA SER A 558 -26.47 -21.09 28.96
C SER A 558 -27.09 -21.12 27.56
N THR A 559 -26.75 -20.14 26.71
CA THR A 559 -27.18 -20.13 25.31
C THR A 559 -26.60 -21.34 24.56
N VAL A 560 -25.30 -21.61 24.72
CA VAL A 560 -24.65 -22.80 24.14
C VAL A 560 -25.32 -24.09 24.63
N GLU A 561 -25.52 -24.24 25.94
CA GLU A 561 -26.19 -25.41 26.53
C GLU A 561 -27.61 -25.62 25.99
N ASN A 562 -28.37 -24.54 25.76
CA ASN A 562 -29.69 -24.65 25.13
C ASN A 562 -29.60 -25.28 23.73
N PHE A 563 -28.64 -24.86 22.90
CA PHE A 563 -28.41 -25.48 21.59
C PHE A 563 -27.96 -26.94 21.73
N GLN A 564 -27.00 -27.23 22.61
CA GLN A 564 -26.50 -28.60 22.83
C GLN A 564 -27.63 -29.55 23.28
N ASN A 565 -28.53 -29.10 24.14
CA ASN A 565 -29.68 -29.88 24.60
C ASN A 565 -30.75 -30.09 23.53
N LYS A 566 -30.86 -29.16 22.56
CA LYS A 566 -31.82 -29.25 21.45
C LYS A 566 -31.31 -30.16 20.33
N LEU A 567 -30.02 -30.12 20.04
CA LEU A 567 -29.40 -30.76 18.88
C LEU A 567 -28.99 -32.19 19.22
N LYS A 568 -29.47 -33.16 18.44
CA LYS A 568 -29.20 -34.59 18.69
C LYS A 568 -27.78 -34.96 18.29
N TYR A 569 -27.26 -34.37 17.21
CA TYR A 569 -25.94 -34.70 16.68
C TYR A 569 -24.82 -33.79 17.17
N ASP A 570 -25.10 -32.83 18.07
CA ASP A 570 -24.10 -31.90 18.59
C ASP A 570 -22.94 -32.62 19.30
N LEU A 571 -23.22 -33.46 20.30
CA LEU A 571 -22.17 -34.20 21.02
C LEU A 571 -21.34 -35.14 20.12
N PRO A 572 -21.94 -35.97 19.23
CA PRO A 572 -21.19 -36.73 18.23
C PRO A 572 -20.31 -35.85 17.33
N ALA A 573 -20.84 -34.72 16.83
CA ALA A 573 -20.10 -33.80 15.98
C ALA A 573 -18.95 -33.10 16.72
N MET A 574 -19.17 -32.68 17.97
CA MET A 574 -18.12 -32.11 18.83
C MET A 574 -16.99 -33.11 19.05
N ASN A 575 -17.32 -34.38 19.34
CA ASN A 575 -16.32 -35.44 19.49
C ASN A 575 -15.54 -35.68 18.18
N ALA A 576 -16.23 -35.73 17.04
CA ALA A 576 -15.62 -35.85 15.72
C ALA A 576 -14.65 -34.69 15.42
N ILE A 577 -15.06 -33.45 15.70
CA ILE A 577 -14.23 -32.25 15.51
C ILE A 577 -13.03 -32.28 16.47
N ALA A 578 -13.22 -32.62 17.75
CA ALA A 578 -12.12 -32.72 18.71
C ALA A 578 -11.06 -33.76 18.28
N VAL A 579 -11.49 -34.93 17.82
CA VAL A 579 -10.60 -35.95 17.26
C VAL A 579 -9.89 -35.44 16.01
N ALA A 580 -10.59 -34.71 15.13
CA ALA A 580 -9.98 -34.10 13.95
C ALA A 580 -8.94 -33.04 14.30
N TYR A 581 -9.16 -32.22 15.34
CA TYR A 581 -8.14 -31.31 15.87
C TYR A 581 -6.92 -32.08 16.38
N VAL A 582 -7.12 -33.13 17.17
CA VAL A 582 -5.99 -33.96 17.64
C VAL A 582 -5.26 -34.57 16.45
N ARG A 583 -5.96 -35.12 15.46
CA ARG A 583 -5.35 -35.70 14.25
C ARG A 583 -4.59 -34.66 13.42
N ALA A 584 -5.12 -33.45 13.28
CA ALA A 584 -4.51 -32.36 12.53
C ALA A 584 -3.24 -31.81 13.19
N GLU A 585 -3.18 -31.83 14.52
CA GLU A 585 -2.11 -31.18 15.30
C GLU A 585 -1.21 -32.16 16.06
N ALA A 586 -1.48 -33.47 15.97
CA ALA A 586 -0.67 -34.49 16.63
C ALA A 586 0.74 -34.53 16.03
N LYS A 587 1.74 -34.46 16.91
CA LYS A 587 3.14 -34.67 16.57
C LYS A 587 3.60 -36.01 17.15
N SER A 588 4.30 -36.80 16.35
CA SER A 588 4.89 -38.06 16.80
C SER A 588 6.34 -37.84 17.20
N THR A 589 6.73 -38.37 18.36
CA THR A 589 8.13 -38.52 18.78
C THR A 589 8.46 -40.00 18.91
N VAL A 590 9.67 -40.39 18.52
CA VAL A 590 10.11 -41.78 18.54
C VAL A 590 11.46 -41.90 19.23
N LYS A 591 11.57 -42.84 20.17
CA LYS A 591 12.85 -43.26 20.75
C LYS A 591 13.28 -44.57 20.09
N ILE A 592 14.43 -44.56 19.43
CA ILE A 592 14.97 -45.72 18.71
C ILE A 592 16.13 -46.31 19.52
N THR A 593 16.14 -47.62 19.77
CA THR A 593 17.26 -48.29 20.44
C THR A 593 18.50 -48.32 19.55
N ALA A 594 19.70 -48.39 20.13
CA ALA A 594 20.98 -48.36 19.39
C ALA A 594 21.10 -49.38 18.24
N ASN A 595 20.44 -50.53 18.35
CA ASN A 595 20.43 -51.56 17.30
C ASN A 595 19.29 -51.41 16.26
N GLY A 596 18.48 -50.36 16.35
CA GLY A 596 17.33 -50.08 15.47
C GLY A 596 16.12 -51.01 15.64
N ARG A 597 16.21 -52.05 16.49
CA ARG A 597 15.17 -53.09 16.58
C ARG A 597 13.92 -52.68 17.33
N HIS A 598 14.01 -51.67 18.21
CA HIS A 598 12.90 -51.22 19.03
C HIS A 598 12.71 -49.72 18.82
N HIS A 599 11.49 -49.35 18.46
CA HIS A 599 11.03 -47.97 18.40
C HIS A 599 9.96 -47.79 19.48
N GLU A 600 10.03 -46.72 20.26
CA GLU A 600 8.98 -46.35 21.23
C GLU A 600 8.35 -45.04 20.80
N TYR A 601 7.13 -45.12 20.25
CA TYR A 601 6.39 -43.99 19.74
C TYR A 601 5.55 -43.32 20.83
N GLN A 602 5.49 -42.00 20.78
CA GLN A 602 4.63 -41.17 21.61
C GLN A 602 3.96 -40.11 20.73
N LEU A 603 2.74 -39.72 21.09
CA LEU A 603 2.09 -38.57 20.46
C LEU A 603 2.01 -37.41 21.44
N SER A 604 2.18 -36.20 20.94
CA SER A 604 1.81 -34.97 21.62
C SER A 604 0.76 -34.21 20.83
N PHE A 605 -0.10 -33.49 21.53
CA PHE A 605 -1.06 -32.55 20.99
C PHE A 605 -0.85 -31.22 21.71
N MET A 606 -0.63 -30.13 20.96
CA MET A 606 -0.24 -28.83 21.53
C MET A 606 0.96 -28.96 22.48
N ASP A 607 1.95 -29.75 22.08
CA ASP A 607 3.17 -30.07 22.83
C ASP A 607 2.95 -30.79 24.19
N ILE A 608 1.72 -31.22 24.48
CA ILE A 608 1.39 -32.06 25.63
C ILE A 608 1.34 -33.52 25.19
N ARG A 609 2.09 -34.38 25.87
CA ARG A 609 2.05 -35.83 25.64
C ARG A 609 0.64 -36.38 25.86
N ILE A 610 0.08 -37.05 24.85
CA ILE A 610 -1.16 -37.83 24.98
C ILE A 610 -0.82 -39.10 25.80
N PRO A 611 -1.49 -39.35 26.94
CA PRO A 611 -1.12 -40.49 27.77
C PRO A 611 -1.57 -41.79 27.12
N SER A 612 -0.74 -42.84 27.26
CA SER A 612 -1.01 -44.18 26.72
C SER A 612 -2.27 -44.83 27.31
N SER A 613 -2.82 -44.30 28.40
CA SER A 613 -4.09 -44.76 28.97
C SER A 613 -5.31 -44.49 28.06
N ILE A 614 -5.22 -43.53 27.14
CA ILE A 614 -6.27 -43.20 26.17
C ILE A 614 -5.82 -43.39 24.72
N LEU A 615 -4.59 -43.84 24.50
CA LEU A 615 -4.01 -44.01 23.18
C LEU A 615 -3.62 -45.47 22.99
N GLN A 616 -4.22 -46.12 22.00
CA GLN A 616 -3.94 -47.50 21.66
C GLN A 616 -3.19 -47.58 20.34
N TRP A 617 -1.99 -48.14 20.39
CA TRP A 617 -1.21 -48.44 19.21
C TRP A 617 -1.52 -49.83 18.66
N THR A 618 -1.58 -49.94 17.34
CA THR A 618 -1.85 -51.18 16.60
C THR A 618 -1.03 -51.24 15.31
N LYS A 619 -0.80 -52.46 14.83
CA LYS A 619 -0.26 -52.71 13.50
C LYS A 619 -1.41 -52.85 12.52
N VAL A 620 -1.41 -52.05 11.46
CA VAL A 620 -2.45 -52.09 10.41
C VAL A 620 -2.04 -53.03 9.29
N SER A 621 -0.79 -52.95 8.84
CA SER A 621 -0.25 -53.77 7.75
C SER A 621 1.27 -53.92 7.86
N GLY A 622 1.86 -54.72 6.97
CA GLY A 622 3.30 -54.94 6.84
C GLY A 622 3.81 -56.27 7.40
N ASP A 623 5.14 -56.38 7.54
CA ASP A 623 5.85 -57.63 7.76
C ASP A 623 5.44 -58.32 9.05
N LYS A 624 5.06 -59.60 8.99
CA LYS A 624 4.59 -60.41 10.12
C LYS A 624 5.48 -60.34 11.37
N ASP A 625 6.77 -60.12 11.16
CA ASP A 625 7.80 -60.11 12.21
C ASP A 625 7.89 -58.78 12.99
N VAL A 626 7.18 -57.75 12.54
CA VAL A 626 7.00 -56.50 13.30
C VAL A 626 5.85 -56.68 14.30
N GLU A 627 6.16 -56.53 15.58
CA GLU A 627 5.21 -56.50 16.70
C GLU A 627 4.94 -55.06 17.12
N VAL A 628 3.68 -54.70 17.35
CA VAL A 628 3.26 -53.38 17.88
C VAL A 628 2.49 -53.60 19.17
N LYS A 629 3.01 -53.07 20.27
CA LYS A 629 2.35 -53.08 21.58
C LYS A 629 1.46 -51.87 21.76
N LYS A 630 0.43 -52.01 22.60
CA LYS A 630 -0.57 -50.95 22.85
C LYS A 630 0.04 -49.64 23.38
N ASP A 631 1.19 -49.70 24.04
CA ASP A 631 1.91 -48.55 24.61
C ASP A 631 2.78 -47.79 23.60
N GLY A 632 2.81 -48.22 22.33
CA GLY A 632 3.59 -47.57 21.27
C GLY A 632 4.96 -48.18 21.03
N LYS A 633 5.29 -49.29 21.71
CA LYS A 633 6.52 -50.05 21.43
C LYS A 633 6.35 -50.90 20.19
N VAL A 634 7.20 -50.65 19.20
CA VAL A 634 7.29 -51.39 17.95
C VAL A 634 8.62 -52.13 17.94
N SER A 635 8.61 -53.42 17.60
CA SER A 635 9.83 -54.21 17.61
C SER A 635 9.87 -55.30 16.56
N ILE A 636 11.09 -55.67 16.14
CA ILE A 636 11.37 -56.90 15.38
C ILE A 636 12.24 -57.85 16.20
N SER A 637 12.14 -59.14 15.90
CA SER A 637 13.00 -60.17 16.49
C SER A 637 14.48 -59.95 16.13
N ASN A 638 15.39 -60.39 17.00
CA ASN A 638 16.83 -60.37 16.74
C ASN A 638 17.28 -61.28 15.58
N LYS A 639 16.39 -62.13 15.06
CA LYS A 639 16.63 -62.99 13.89
C LYS A 639 16.21 -62.35 12.56
N VAL A 640 15.54 -61.21 12.61
CA VAL A 640 14.95 -60.55 11.44
C VAL A 640 15.79 -59.33 11.15
N ALA A 641 16.36 -59.22 9.94
CA ALA A 641 17.30 -58.15 9.59
C ALA A 641 16.61 -56.78 9.47
N GLN A 642 15.37 -56.75 8.98
CA GLN A 642 14.57 -55.55 8.81
C GLN A 642 13.10 -55.95 8.79
N GLY A 643 12.22 -55.06 9.22
CA GLY A 643 10.78 -55.21 9.03
C GLY A 643 10.09 -53.85 8.87
N THR A 644 9.17 -53.75 7.93
CA THR A 644 8.38 -52.55 7.67
C THR A 644 6.91 -52.80 8.01
N ALA A 645 6.29 -51.86 8.71
CA ALA A 645 4.87 -51.93 9.07
C ALA A 645 4.20 -50.56 9.06
N VAL A 646 2.90 -50.54 8.74
CA VAL A 646 2.07 -49.37 9.00
C VAL A 646 1.55 -49.48 10.43
N ILE A 647 1.97 -48.54 11.28
CA ILE A 647 1.48 -48.44 12.65
C ILE A 647 0.43 -47.35 12.73
N GLN A 648 -0.48 -47.51 13.68
CA GLN A 648 -1.59 -46.60 13.88
C GLN A 648 -1.83 -46.39 15.38
N ALA A 649 -2.07 -45.15 15.77
CA ALA A 649 -2.52 -44.79 17.10
C ALA A 649 -4.00 -44.36 17.04
N ALA A 650 -4.83 -44.92 17.91
CA ALA A 650 -6.23 -44.56 18.03
C ALA A 650 -6.53 -44.06 19.45
N LEU A 651 -7.29 -42.97 19.54
CA LEU A 651 -7.87 -42.50 20.79
C LEU A 651 -9.00 -43.45 21.20
N ILE A 652 -8.89 -44.04 22.39
CA ILE A 652 -9.95 -44.85 22.98
C ILE A 652 -11.13 -43.91 23.25
N ASN A 653 -12.30 -44.20 22.68
CA ASN A 653 -13.47 -43.36 22.88
C ASN A 653 -13.99 -43.53 24.33
N PRO A 654 -13.89 -42.49 25.16
CA PRO A 654 -14.31 -42.54 26.56
C PRO A 654 -15.83 -42.56 26.75
N TYR A 655 -16.62 -42.15 25.75
CA TYR A 655 -18.10 -42.20 25.78
C TYR A 655 -18.67 -43.53 25.29
N GLY A 656 -17.82 -44.52 25.04
CA GLY A 656 -18.21 -45.75 24.36
C GLY A 656 -18.23 -45.57 22.84
N GLY A 657 -18.06 -46.68 22.12
CA GLY A 657 -17.90 -46.69 20.67
C GLY A 657 -16.47 -47.04 20.21
N PRO A 658 -16.23 -47.11 18.90
CA PRO A 658 -14.93 -47.51 18.36
C PRO A 658 -13.86 -46.47 18.67
N ALA A 659 -12.62 -46.95 18.89
CA ALA A 659 -11.46 -46.08 18.99
C ALA A 659 -11.24 -45.32 17.69
N LYS A 660 -10.85 -44.04 17.77
CA LYS A 660 -10.72 -43.15 16.61
C LYS A 660 -9.26 -42.94 16.26
N VAL A 661 -8.88 -43.26 15.03
CA VAL A 661 -7.50 -43.13 14.54
C VAL A 661 -7.05 -41.67 14.57
N VAL A 662 -5.95 -41.34 15.23
CA VAL A 662 -5.42 -39.96 15.23
C VAL A 662 -4.04 -39.85 14.61
N PHE A 663 -3.41 -40.98 14.32
CA PHE A 663 -2.08 -41.03 13.72
C PHE A 663 -1.89 -42.34 12.98
N GLN A 664 -1.26 -42.28 11.82
CA GLN A 664 -0.85 -43.45 11.05
C GLN A 664 0.46 -43.14 10.32
N GLN A 665 1.42 -44.04 10.38
CA GLN A 665 2.71 -43.88 9.71
C GLN A 665 3.27 -45.24 9.31
N GLU A 666 3.91 -45.31 8.13
CA GLU A 666 4.77 -46.44 7.78
C GLU A 666 6.13 -46.31 8.47
N VAL A 667 6.55 -47.38 9.13
CA VAL A 667 7.80 -47.41 9.90
C VAL A 667 8.62 -48.61 9.49
N THR A 668 9.92 -48.41 9.42
CA THR A 668 10.89 -49.46 9.11
C THR A 668 11.82 -49.63 10.30
N LEU A 669 11.86 -50.83 10.85
CA LEU A 669 12.79 -51.23 11.89
C LEU A 669 13.92 -51.99 11.23
N VAL A 670 15.15 -51.67 11.60
CA VAL A 670 16.33 -52.39 11.15
C VAL A 670 16.95 -53.06 12.34
N ASN A 671 17.22 -54.35 12.21
CA ASN A 671 18.12 -55.04 13.10
C ASN A 671 19.48 -54.86 12.47
N GLY A 672 20.00 -53.65 12.67
CA GLY A 672 21.43 -53.48 12.52
C GLY A 672 22.05 -54.52 13.45
N SER A 673 22.68 -55.55 12.88
CA SER A 673 24.00 -55.90 13.38
C SER A 673 24.64 -54.55 13.62
N LYS A 674 25.07 -54.23 14.85
CA LYS A 674 26.08 -53.19 15.02
C LYS A 674 26.95 -53.39 13.79
N LYS A 675 26.98 -52.42 12.85
CA LYS A 675 28.12 -52.41 11.95
C LYS A 675 29.26 -52.61 12.93
N GLU A 676 30.12 -53.57 12.66
CA GLU A 676 31.49 -53.42 13.11
C GLU A 676 31.92 -52.04 12.57
N LYS A 677 31.50 -50.96 13.26
CA LYS A 677 32.36 -49.85 13.55
C LYS A 677 33.25 -50.48 14.61
N ASP A 678 34.32 -51.04 14.07
CA ASP A 678 35.63 -51.18 14.67
C ASP A 678 35.69 -50.45 16.01
N ASP A 679 36.07 -51.13 17.08
CA ASP A 679 36.43 -50.56 18.39
C ASP A 679 35.44 -49.51 18.99
N PRO A 680 34.87 -49.70 20.20
CA PRO A 680 34.15 -48.63 20.93
C PRO A 680 34.84 -47.26 20.97
N LYS A 681 36.16 -47.19 20.69
CA LYS A 681 36.90 -45.97 20.40
C LYS A 681 36.46 -45.22 19.13
N ASP A 682 36.13 -45.89 18.03
CA ASP A 682 35.72 -45.23 16.79
C ASP A 682 34.33 -44.62 16.90
N GLU A 683 33.43 -45.21 17.71
CA GLU A 683 32.15 -44.57 18.07
C GLU A 683 32.37 -43.24 18.82
N VAL A 684 33.28 -43.24 19.79
CA VAL A 684 33.66 -42.01 20.49
C VAL A 684 34.33 -41.01 19.54
N ARG A 685 35.16 -41.48 18.62
CA ARG A 685 35.82 -40.63 17.61
C ARG A 685 34.82 -39.98 16.65
N ASP A 686 33.82 -40.72 16.21
CA ASP A 686 32.75 -40.19 15.35
C ASP A 686 31.91 -39.14 16.10
N ILE A 687 31.59 -39.38 17.38
CA ILE A 687 30.88 -38.39 18.21
C ILE A 687 31.69 -37.10 18.36
N ILE A 688 33.01 -37.19 18.53
CA ILE A 688 33.90 -36.02 18.56
C ILE A 688 33.94 -35.33 17.20
N LYS A 689 34.03 -36.09 16.10
CA LYS A 689 34.03 -35.52 14.75
C LYS A 689 32.74 -34.77 14.43
N GLU A 690 31.59 -35.31 14.80
CA GLU A 690 30.30 -34.62 14.65
C GLU A 690 30.23 -33.34 15.48
N LEU A 691 30.82 -33.32 16.68
CA LEU A 691 30.95 -32.10 17.47
C LEU A 691 31.80 -31.05 16.73
N GLU A 692 32.95 -31.46 16.18
CA GLU A 692 33.83 -30.56 15.42
C GLU A 692 33.10 -29.93 14.23
N GLU A 693 32.46 -30.75 13.41
CA GLU A 693 31.66 -30.29 12.25
C GLU A 693 30.57 -29.30 12.69
N LYS A 694 29.86 -29.60 13.79
CA LYS A 694 28.80 -28.72 14.31
C LYS A 694 29.35 -27.42 14.90
N LEU A 695 30.48 -27.46 15.59
CA LEU A 695 31.12 -26.26 16.12
C LEU A 695 31.64 -25.36 15.00
N ASP A 696 32.11 -25.93 13.88
CA ASP A 696 32.51 -25.15 12.71
C ASP A 696 31.31 -24.51 12.00
N GLU A 697 30.19 -25.21 11.84
CA GLU A 697 28.93 -24.60 11.38
C GLU A 697 28.50 -23.40 12.25
N LEU A 698 28.59 -23.54 13.57
CA LEU A 698 28.21 -22.47 14.51
C LEU A 698 29.18 -21.29 14.45
N LYS A 699 30.46 -21.50 14.14
CA LYS A 699 31.40 -20.39 13.87
C LYS A 699 31.04 -19.64 12.58
N GLU A 700 30.66 -20.35 11.52
CA GLU A 700 30.19 -19.71 10.29
C GLU A 700 28.89 -18.92 10.52
N GLU A 701 27.95 -19.46 11.29
CA GLU A 701 26.72 -18.74 11.69
C GLU A 701 27.02 -17.49 12.54
N LEU A 702 28.01 -17.56 13.42
CA LEU A 702 28.49 -16.40 14.17
C LEU A 702 29.02 -15.30 13.23
N LEU A 703 29.84 -15.67 12.24
CA LEU A 703 30.43 -14.72 11.29
C LEU A 703 29.36 -14.07 10.40
N ALA A 704 28.28 -14.78 10.09
CA ALA A 704 27.13 -14.26 9.35
C ALA A 704 26.17 -13.42 10.20
N SER A 705 26.27 -13.47 11.54
CA SER A 705 25.35 -12.80 12.46
C SER A 705 25.60 -11.30 12.54
N THR A 706 24.58 -10.49 12.27
CA THR A 706 24.68 -9.01 12.24
C THR A 706 24.33 -8.32 13.56
N GLY A 707 23.75 -9.03 14.54
CA GLY A 707 23.31 -8.45 15.81
C GLY A 707 23.68 -9.25 17.05
N ASP A 708 23.83 -8.57 18.18
CA ASP A 708 24.30 -9.17 19.45
C ASP A 708 23.39 -10.29 19.97
N LEU A 709 22.08 -10.17 19.77
CA LEU A 709 21.12 -11.21 20.19
C LEU A 709 21.31 -12.52 19.41
N GLN A 710 21.67 -12.44 18.12
CA GLN A 710 21.99 -13.61 17.30
C GLN A 710 23.30 -14.25 17.78
N LYS A 711 24.32 -13.44 18.08
CA LYS A 711 25.60 -13.93 18.63
C LYS A 711 25.43 -14.63 19.99
N VAL A 712 24.58 -14.09 20.88
CA VAL A 712 24.23 -14.74 22.16
C VAL A 712 23.50 -16.07 21.94
N LYS A 713 22.63 -16.16 20.93
CA LYS A 713 21.96 -17.42 20.59
C LYS A 713 22.96 -18.50 20.16
N VAL A 714 23.91 -18.15 19.29
CA VAL A 714 24.98 -19.06 18.85
C VAL A 714 25.82 -19.52 20.05
N LEU A 715 26.13 -18.63 20.99
CA LEU A 715 26.84 -18.98 22.23
C LEU A 715 26.09 -20.04 23.06
N LEU A 716 24.77 -19.89 23.23
CA LEU A 716 23.95 -20.86 23.95
C LEU A 716 23.91 -22.21 23.24
N GLU A 717 23.89 -22.20 21.91
CA GLU A 717 23.85 -23.41 21.08
C GLU A 717 25.17 -24.20 21.14
N VAL A 718 26.31 -23.53 21.20
CA VAL A 718 27.62 -24.17 21.44
C VAL A 718 27.65 -24.89 22.80
N VAL A 719 27.16 -24.25 23.86
CA VAL A 719 27.12 -24.85 25.20
C VAL A 719 26.18 -26.06 25.24
N GLN A 720 24.99 -25.95 24.62
CA GLN A 720 24.02 -27.04 24.56
C GLN A 720 24.55 -28.22 23.74
N THR A 721 25.16 -27.96 22.58
CA THR A 721 25.81 -28.98 21.75
C THR A 721 26.90 -29.72 22.53
N GLY A 722 27.75 -29.00 23.27
CA GLY A 722 28.76 -29.61 24.13
C GLY A 722 28.15 -30.54 25.20
N LYS A 723 27.07 -30.11 25.85
CA LYS A 723 26.35 -30.92 26.85
C LYS A 723 25.76 -32.19 26.23
N ASP A 724 25.17 -32.10 25.06
CA ASP A 724 24.58 -33.24 24.37
C ASP A 724 25.64 -34.24 23.92
N THR A 725 26.78 -33.76 23.41
CA THR A 725 27.94 -34.61 23.06
C THR A 725 28.51 -35.33 24.30
N VAL A 726 28.62 -34.65 25.45
CA VAL A 726 29.03 -35.29 26.71
C VAL A 726 28.11 -36.45 27.08
N ASN A 727 26.78 -36.26 26.98
CA ASN A 727 25.82 -37.32 27.28
C ASN A 727 25.98 -38.50 26.32
N ARG A 728 26.12 -38.23 25.01
CA ARG A 728 26.35 -39.26 23.99
C ARG A 728 27.63 -40.07 24.26
N ILE A 729 28.75 -39.42 24.61
CA ILE A 729 30.00 -40.11 24.96
C ILE A 729 29.81 -40.99 26.21
N GLN A 730 29.09 -40.50 27.22
CA GLN A 730 28.82 -41.25 28.45
C GLN A 730 27.99 -42.52 28.19
N GLU A 731 27.07 -42.46 27.22
CA GLU A 731 26.19 -43.58 26.82
C GLU A 731 26.89 -44.66 25.98
N THR A 732 28.08 -44.40 25.41
CA THR A 732 28.83 -45.41 24.63
C THR A 732 29.32 -46.61 25.48
N ASP A 733 29.72 -47.71 24.84
CA ASP A 733 30.34 -48.86 25.53
C ASP A 733 31.87 -48.70 25.74
N ALA A 734 32.45 -47.53 25.43
CA ALA A 734 33.89 -47.32 25.40
C ALA A 734 34.59 -47.46 26.78
N PRO A 735 35.86 -47.91 26.84
CA PRO A 735 36.62 -47.96 28.08
C PRO A 735 36.65 -46.59 28.77
N LYS A 736 36.61 -46.58 30.12
CA LYS A 736 36.59 -45.34 30.91
C LYS A 736 37.70 -44.36 30.55
N ALA A 737 38.90 -44.86 30.21
CA ALA A 737 40.03 -44.04 29.80
C ALA A 737 39.74 -43.25 28.51
N VAL A 738 39.15 -43.91 27.51
CA VAL A 738 38.76 -43.33 26.21
C VAL A 738 37.67 -42.28 26.41
N LYS A 739 36.64 -42.60 27.21
CA LYS A 739 35.59 -41.61 27.55
C LYS A 739 36.17 -40.39 28.25
N HIS A 740 37.10 -40.58 29.18
CA HIS A 740 37.67 -39.48 29.95
C HIS A 740 38.53 -38.55 29.08
N GLU A 741 39.27 -39.10 28.11
CA GLU A 741 40.00 -38.35 27.10
C GLU A 741 39.04 -37.55 26.20
N ALA A 742 38.04 -38.22 25.61
CA ALA A 742 37.07 -37.56 24.75
C ALA A 742 36.27 -36.47 25.46
N LEU A 743 35.86 -36.67 26.72
CA LEU A 743 35.19 -35.63 27.52
C LEU A 743 36.08 -34.41 27.77
N ARG A 744 37.40 -34.59 27.84
CA ARG A 744 38.36 -33.49 27.93
C ARG A 744 38.45 -32.74 26.61
N ASP A 745 38.44 -33.46 25.49
CA ASP A 745 38.48 -32.88 24.15
C ASP A 745 37.22 -32.07 23.85
N VAL A 746 36.03 -32.60 24.15
CA VAL A 746 34.76 -31.85 24.06
C VAL A 746 34.86 -30.54 24.86
N LYS A 747 35.31 -30.63 26.12
CA LYS A 747 35.45 -29.44 26.97
C LYS A 747 36.40 -28.40 26.36
N ASN A 748 37.52 -28.86 25.80
CA ASN A 748 38.49 -27.97 25.17
C ASN A 748 37.93 -27.29 23.92
N GLN A 749 37.31 -28.04 23.02
CA GLN A 749 36.74 -27.51 21.76
C GLN A 749 35.57 -26.54 22.02
N VAL A 750 34.70 -26.87 22.97
CA VAL A 750 33.59 -26.01 23.39
C VAL A 750 34.15 -24.72 23.99
N ASN A 751 35.13 -24.80 24.90
CA ASN A 751 35.74 -23.61 25.50
C ASN A 751 36.45 -22.73 24.46
N GLN A 752 37.16 -23.32 23.51
CA GLN A 752 37.81 -22.57 22.42
C GLN A 752 36.77 -21.85 21.55
N THR A 753 35.67 -22.52 21.21
CA THR A 753 34.61 -21.91 20.39
C THR A 753 33.85 -20.84 21.16
N VAL A 754 33.56 -21.05 22.45
CA VAL A 754 32.99 -20.02 23.34
C VAL A 754 33.91 -18.80 23.42
N PHE A 755 35.22 -19.02 23.57
CA PHE A 755 36.19 -17.93 23.63
C PHE A 755 36.24 -17.14 22.31
N PHE A 756 36.27 -17.84 21.17
CA PHE A 756 36.19 -17.24 19.84
C PHE A 756 34.94 -16.37 19.66
N ILE A 757 33.79 -16.85 20.14
CA ILE A 757 32.53 -16.10 20.13
C ILE A 757 32.63 -14.83 20.99
N ILE A 758 33.18 -14.96 22.20
CA ILE A 758 33.34 -13.83 23.13
C ILE A 758 34.27 -12.76 22.53
N GLU A 759 35.39 -13.13 21.91
CA GLU A 759 36.28 -12.19 21.21
C GLU A 759 35.55 -11.43 20.08
N HIS A 760 34.79 -12.15 19.25
CA HIS A 760 33.97 -11.56 18.18
C HIS A 760 32.82 -10.68 18.69
N MET A 761 32.33 -10.91 19.90
CA MET A 761 31.34 -10.05 20.55
C MET A 761 31.98 -8.80 21.15
N MET A 762 33.22 -8.89 21.62
CA MET A 762 33.96 -7.75 22.18
C MET A 762 34.67 -6.89 21.13
N GLY A 763 34.68 -7.34 19.86
CA GLY A 763 35.31 -6.62 18.74
C GLY A 763 36.84 -6.59 18.81
N VAL A 764 37.45 -7.62 19.40
CA VAL A 764 38.90 -7.77 19.58
C VAL A 764 39.51 -8.64 18.48
#